data_AF-A0A920HEM6-F1
#
_entry.id   AF-A0A920HEM6-F1
#
_cell.length_a   1.000
_cell.length_b   1.000
_cell.length_c   1.000
_cell.angle_alpha   90.00
_cell.angle_beta   90.00
_cell.angle_gamma   90.00
#
_symmetry.space_group_name_H-M   'P 1'
#
loop_
_entity.id
_entity.type
_entity.pdbx_description
1 polymer ?
#
loop_
_entity_poly.entity_id
_entity_poly.type
_entity_poly.pdbx_seq_one_letter_code
_entity_poly.pdbx_strand_id
1 'polypeptide(L)'
;MNRLYILLVVLITSCSNELEKSLIIDKIPDDPVLTISIKEFENVNFQTLEFISESVDFDFSSIENYSSKGEVLISFHYTSKNKLDHFLIQDSPDTLSNKFADSIKYGNDNIYIDKNSNYVMHKNNFLFQSKNKLLIENVIRNSTYGSNLEFEKFKNLYQNKSKNISLIVKENYNGLMFMDIPQSVKRFSNLMQYEFDVLNDEINVLGFAKSDEKRKIQFLNNLKKSSTDFFDIIPENFSKLKRISFEYNEVKENLNAVIQDESIINYEIDSIYQNVSEVGELVIENDTLFLFNFSGSNEINSIESIKGSQFYRGQEITELSKNNLKIDLLSFHQFEKFKYFTKFENLVVFGKNENELENIILNYKNNLTLSNQNQFEKFRKKIPSKSVKFILYKNDEDLSNTYIYSAEEVGNNLAYFSLFTSPSENKEITNKLELVSKTKHSQNIVVKPTLVKNHRTNDLNIIFQDLDNELILTNLNGNKIWSKKFESSIISDIYQIDMYKNGRLQFVFLTYEYLYIVDVKGNIVKKTANKENTSKKYLSVFDYDKNKNYRLVVQEGKTVSMYDSKLSVVKGYKATRSKKTIANKMDHIRILNKDFLIQYYEDKTFTIYDRRGRERIKLPKELKYQSTVFKHNNKLILQGEDNEIVRIDISGEISYQPYNENLIGLVSKQDISAIHTDSKIIVNQNEFNIPYGNYTTPKIHQNYISILNLDTKELYLFSESKKIERFPIFSSNFYDFSTREKQTVLVVVGDQDELLYYTVD
;
A
#
# COMPACT_ATOMS: atom_id res chain seq x y z
N MET A 1 -10.96 -22.41 -66.52
CA MET A 1 -10.60 -23.83 -66.67
C MET A 1 -10.32 -24.40 -65.29
N ASN A 2 -11.32 -25.10 -64.76
CA ASN A 2 -11.27 -25.81 -63.49
C ASN A 2 -10.29 -26.98 -63.60
N ARG A 3 -9.32 -27.07 -62.68
CA ARG A 3 -8.54 -28.30 -62.47
C ARG A 3 -8.96 -28.93 -61.16
N LEU A 4 -9.90 -29.84 -61.33
CA LEU A 4 -10.33 -30.87 -60.41
C LEU A 4 -9.13 -31.80 -60.14
N TYR A 5 -8.58 -31.79 -58.93
CA TYR A 5 -7.72 -32.89 -58.46
C TYR A 5 -8.58 -33.81 -57.59
N ILE A 6 -8.96 -34.94 -58.20
CA ILE A 6 -9.56 -36.09 -57.53
C ILE A 6 -8.47 -36.71 -56.66
N LEU A 7 -8.57 -36.53 -55.34
CA LEU A 7 -7.77 -37.30 -54.39
C LEU A 7 -8.56 -38.58 -54.07
N LEU A 8 -8.03 -39.70 -54.55
CA LEU A 8 -8.53 -41.05 -54.32
C LEU A 8 -8.31 -41.41 -52.84
N VAL A 9 -9.38 -41.38 -52.03
CA VAL A 9 -9.36 -41.92 -50.66
C VAL A 9 -9.41 -43.44 -50.75
N VAL A 10 -8.26 -44.08 -50.54
CA VAL A 10 -8.18 -45.53 -50.34
C VAL A 10 -8.44 -45.81 -48.85
N LEU A 11 -9.68 -46.15 -48.54
CA LEU A 11 -10.11 -46.72 -47.26
C LEU A 11 -9.49 -48.12 -47.13
N ILE A 12 -8.34 -48.21 -46.45
CA ILE A 12 -7.86 -49.47 -45.88
C ILE A 12 -8.37 -49.48 -44.44
N THR A 13 -9.52 -50.12 -44.26
CA THR A 13 -10.00 -50.54 -42.95
C THR A 13 -9.10 -51.66 -42.44
N SER A 14 -8.06 -51.33 -41.68
CA SER A 14 -7.47 -52.28 -40.74
C SER A 14 -8.26 -52.20 -39.44
N CYS A 15 -9.19 -53.14 -39.24
CA CYS A 15 -9.67 -53.47 -37.90
C CYS A 15 -8.51 -54.11 -37.13
N SER A 16 -7.61 -53.30 -36.59
CA SER A 16 -6.92 -53.68 -35.36
C SER A 16 -7.92 -53.47 -34.24
N ASN A 17 -8.35 -54.56 -33.58
CA ASN A 17 -8.84 -54.44 -32.22
C ASN A 17 -7.66 -53.95 -31.37
N GLU A 18 -7.43 -52.64 -31.34
CA GLU A 18 -6.71 -52.01 -30.25
C GLU A 18 -7.55 -52.29 -29.00
N LEU A 19 -7.08 -53.23 -28.18
CA LEU A 19 -7.49 -53.29 -26.78
C LEU A 19 -7.28 -51.89 -26.22
N GLU A 20 -8.37 -51.19 -25.87
CA GLU A 20 -8.29 -49.90 -25.17
C GLU A 20 -7.30 -50.05 -24.01
N LYS A 21 -6.17 -49.35 -24.10
CA LYS A 21 -5.16 -49.37 -23.04
C LYS A 21 -5.81 -48.77 -21.80
N SER A 22 -6.10 -49.59 -20.78
CA SER A 22 -6.76 -49.13 -19.56
C SER A 22 -5.95 -47.99 -18.93
N LEU A 23 -6.61 -46.85 -18.69
CA LEU A 23 -5.99 -45.67 -18.11
C LEU A 23 -5.75 -45.89 -16.61
N ILE A 24 -4.77 -45.18 -16.04
CA ILE A 24 -4.50 -45.23 -14.59
C ILE A 24 -5.74 -44.81 -13.77
N ILE A 25 -6.56 -43.90 -14.30
CA ILE A 25 -7.82 -43.45 -13.69
C ILE A 25 -8.89 -44.54 -13.61
N ASP A 26 -8.84 -45.56 -14.47
CA ASP A 26 -9.78 -46.69 -14.42
C ASP A 26 -9.54 -47.57 -13.18
N LYS A 27 -8.43 -47.36 -12.47
CA LYS A 27 -8.02 -48.13 -11.29
C LYS A 27 -8.26 -47.40 -9.96
N ILE A 28 -8.84 -46.19 -10.00
CA ILE A 28 -9.21 -45.46 -8.78
C ILE A 28 -10.29 -46.25 -8.02
N PRO A 29 -10.08 -46.56 -6.72
CA PRO A 29 -11.07 -47.23 -5.89
C PRO A 29 -12.15 -46.24 -5.46
N ASP A 30 -13.41 -46.68 -5.37
CA ASP A 30 -14.53 -45.84 -4.89
C ASP A 30 -14.63 -44.45 -5.53
N ASP A 31 -15.42 -43.55 -4.96
CA ASP A 31 -15.61 -42.19 -5.45
C ASP A 31 -14.56 -41.22 -4.86
N PRO A 32 -13.67 -40.60 -5.67
CA PRO A 32 -12.68 -39.64 -5.18
C PRO A 32 -13.26 -38.23 -5.02
N VAL A 33 -12.87 -37.52 -3.96
CA VAL A 33 -13.25 -36.10 -3.73
C VAL A 33 -12.19 -35.10 -4.19
N LEU A 34 -10.93 -35.54 -4.25
CA LEU A 34 -9.79 -34.82 -4.81
C LEU A 34 -8.92 -35.83 -5.55
N THR A 35 -8.43 -35.47 -6.73
CA THR A 35 -7.41 -36.25 -7.45
C THR A 35 -6.27 -35.32 -7.89
N ILE A 36 -5.04 -35.70 -7.56
CA ILE A 36 -3.81 -35.08 -8.04
C ILE A 36 -3.24 -36.00 -9.11
N SER A 37 -3.02 -35.46 -10.30
CA SER A 37 -2.39 -36.20 -11.39
C SER A 37 -1.07 -35.57 -11.77
N ILE A 38 -0.03 -36.40 -11.86
CA ILE A 38 1.31 -36.03 -12.28
C ILE A 38 1.68 -36.95 -13.45
N LYS A 39 1.76 -36.41 -14.66
CA LYS A 39 1.99 -37.19 -15.88
C LYS A 39 3.41 -37.79 -15.93
N GLU A 40 4.41 -37.01 -15.54
CA GLU A 40 5.83 -37.37 -15.53
C GLU A 40 6.45 -36.93 -14.21
N PHE A 41 6.55 -37.86 -13.24
CA PHE A 41 7.05 -37.56 -11.89
C PHE A 41 8.52 -37.11 -11.88
N GLU A 42 9.35 -37.63 -12.78
CA GLU A 42 10.77 -37.24 -12.89
C GLU A 42 10.98 -35.78 -13.33
N ASN A 43 10.00 -35.20 -14.04
CA ASN A 43 10.06 -33.85 -14.61
C ASN A 43 9.17 -32.85 -13.85
N VAL A 44 8.91 -33.11 -12.57
CA VAL A 44 8.05 -32.26 -11.76
C VAL A 44 8.75 -30.97 -11.35
N ASN A 45 8.06 -29.85 -11.53
CA ASN A 45 8.46 -28.58 -10.95
C ASN A 45 8.19 -28.59 -9.44
N PHE A 46 9.26 -28.54 -8.62
CA PHE A 46 9.16 -28.58 -7.17
C PHE A 46 8.37 -27.42 -6.58
N GLN A 47 8.48 -26.20 -7.13
CA GLN A 47 7.69 -25.04 -6.69
C GLN A 47 6.19 -25.27 -6.91
N THR A 48 5.82 -25.97 -8.00
CA THR A 48 4.43 -26.34 -8.25
C THR A 48 3.93 -27.38 -7.24
N LEU A 49 4.76 -28.37 -6.87
CA LEU A 49 4.40 -29.33 -5.83
C LEU A 49 4.23 -28.68 -4.46
N GLU A 50 5.13 -27.77 -4.09
CA GLU A 50 5.08 -27.03 -2.84
C GLU A 50 3.79 -26.22 -2.74
N PHE A 51 3.46 -25.46 -3.79
CA PHE A 51 2.18 -24.74 -3.86
C PHE A 51 0.96 -25.66 -3.73
N ILE A 52 0.95 -26.80 -4.44
CA ILE A 52 -0.16 -27.76 -4.35
C ILE A 52 -0.23 -28.41 -2.96
N SER A 53 0.93 -28.73 -2.37
CA SER A 53 1.05 -29.29 -1.02
C SER A 53 0.36 -28.39 0.00
N GLU A 54 0.64 -27.09 -0.03
CA GLU A 54 -0.02 -26.09 0.80
C GLU A 54 -1.51 -25.95 0.46
N SER A 55 -1.85 -25.96 -0.83
CA SER A 55 -3.22 -25.76 -1.31
C SER A 55 -4.21 -26.87 -0.91
N VAL A 56 -3.72 -28.08 -0.69
CA VAL A 56 -4.54 -29.25 -0.32
C VAL A 56 -4.15 -29.91 1.01
N ASP A 57 -3.21 -29.32 1.75
CA ASP A 57 -2.66 -29.87 3.01
C ASP A 57 -2.15 -31.32 2.85
N PHE A 58 -1.26 -31.57 1.88
CA PHE A 58 -0.74 -32.90 1.57
C PHE A 58 0.78 -32.95 1.38
N ASP A 59 1.45 -33.73 2.23
CA ASP A 59 2.90 -33.95 2.17
C ASP A 59 3.33 -34.99 1.11
N PHE A 60 3.92 -34.48 0.02
CA PHE A 60 4.43 -35.29 -1.09
C PHE A 60 5.71 -36.09 -0.76
N SER A 61 6.41 -35.80 0.34
CA SER A 61 7.64 -36.54 0.72
C SER A 61 7.38 -38.05 0.95
N SER A 62 6.14 -38.40 1.31
CA SER A 62 5.70 -39.78 1.48
C SER A 62 5.82 -40.62 0.19
N ILE A 63 5.78 -39.99 -0.98
CA ILE A 63 5.73 -40.60 -2.32
C ILE A 63 7.14 -40.79 -2.92
N GLU A 64 8.11 -39.94 -2.56
CA GLU A 64 9.51 -40.04 -3.02
C GLU A 64 10.12 -41.42 -2.73
N ASN A 65 9.64 -42.08 -1.66
CA ASN A 65 10.07 -43.41 -1.25
C ASN A 65 9.87 -44.51 -2.31
N TYR A 66 9.08 -44.27 -3.36
CA TYR A 66 8.76 -45.28 -4.38
C TYR A 66 9.32 -44.99 -5.78
N SER A 67 10.06 -43.89 -5.97
CA SER A 67 10.89 -43.58 -7.14
C SER A 67 10.21 -43.88 -8.49
N SER A 68 9.01 -43.33 -8.71
CA SER A 68 8.26 -43.52 -9.96
C SER A 68 8.96 -42.84 -11.14
N LYS A 69 8.98 -43.53 -12.29
CA LYS A 69 9.47 -43.00 -13.57
C LYS A 69 8.36 -42.58 -14.53
N GLY A 70 7.09 -42.79 -14.15
CA GLY A 70 5.93 -42.65 -15.02
C GLY A 70 4.82 -41.79 -14.42
N GLU A 71 3.59 -42.06 -14.85
CA GLU A 71 2.42 -41.33 -14.36
C GLU A 71 2.12 -41.73 -12.91
N VAL A 72 1.82 -40.72 -12.08
CA VAL A 72 1.44 -40.86 -10.68
C VAL A 72 0.08 -40.20 -10.48
N LEU A 73 -0.82 -40.91 -9.80
CA LEU A 73 -2.14 -40.43 -9.44
C LEU A 73 -2.39 -40.63 -7.95
N ILE A 74 -2.83 -39.57 -7.29
CA ILE A 74 -3.19 -39.58 -5.86
C ILE A 74 -4.67 -39.21 -5.77
N SER A 75 -5.50 -40.10 -5.25
CA SER A 75 -6.92 -39.86 -5.05
C SER A 75 -7.28 -39.88 -3.57
N PHE A 76 -8.19 -38.99 -3.15
CA PHE A 76 -8.63 -38.84 -1.76
C PHE A 76 -10.07 -39.29 -1.61
N HIS A 77 -10.36 -40.05 -0.56
CA HIS A 77 -11.65 -40.72 -0.36
C HIS A 77 -12.14 -40.57 1.09
N TYR A 78 -13.43 -40.31 1.26
CA TYR A 78 -14.07 -40.38 2.57
C TYR A 78 -14.38 -41.84 2.92
N THR A 79 -13.58 -42.44 3.80
CA THR A 79 -13.72 -43.86 4.21
C THR A 79 -14.60 -44.03 5.46
N SER A 80 -14.77 -42.97 6.23
CA SER A 80 -15.76 -42.84 7.30
C SER A 80 -16.14 -41.37 7.49
N LYS A 81 -17.13 -41.09 8.33
CA LYS A 81 -17.52 -39.69 8.66
C LYS A 81 -16.29 -38.93 9.16
N ASN A 82 -15.92 -37.86 8.45
CA ASN A 82 -14.77 -36.98 8.71
C ASN A 82 -13.37 -37.62 8.61
N LYS A 83 -13.22 -38.78 7.95
CA LYS A 83 -11.91 -39.38 7.70
C LYS A 83 -11.61 -39.37 6.20
N LEU A 84 -10.60 -38.61 5.81
CA LEU A 84 -10.09 -38.54 4.44
C LEU A 84 -8.82 -39.40 4.37
N ASP A 85 -8.87 -40.48 3.60
CA ASP A 85 -7.70 -41.31 3.31
C ASP A 85 -7.28 -41.11 1.85
N HIS A 86 -5.97 -41.17 1.58
CA HIS A 86 -5.44 -41.09 0.22
C HIS A 86 -5.10 -42.48 -0.33
N PHE A 87 -5.12 -42.58 -1.65
CA PHE A 87 -4.78 -43.74 -2.45
C PHE A 87 -3.84 -43.32 -3.57
N LEU A 88 -2.67 -43.96 -3.63
CA LEU A 88 -1.64 -43.70 -4.64
C LEU A 88 -1.66 -44.82 -5.68
N ILE A 89 -1.61 -44.43 -6.95
CA ILE A 89 -1.41 -45.30 -8.11
C ILE A 89 -0.22 -44.77 -8.89
N GLN A 90 0.71 -45.65 -9.24
CA GLN A 90 1.83 -45.28 -10.10
C GLN A 90 2.20 -46.43 -11.03
N ASP A 91 2.75 -46.09 -12.20
CA ASP A 91 3.43 -47.06 -13.05
C ASP A 91 4.65 -47.64 -12.33
N SER A 92 4.79 -48.97 -12.30
CA SER A 92 5.95 -49.62 -11.68
C SER A 92 6.42 -50.84 -12.48
N PRO A 93 7.63 -50.82 -13.08
CA PRO A 93 8.14 -51.89 -13.91
C PRO A 93 9.08 -52.87 -13.16
N ASP A 94 8.72 -53.30 -11.95
CA ASP A 94 9.47 -54.22 -11.07
C ASP A 94 10.72 -53.66 -10.35
N THR A 95 10.63 -53.59 -9.01
CA THR A 95 11.59 -54.12 -8.00
C THR A 95 11.37 -53.45 -6.62
N LEU A 96 10.48 -54.02 -5.80
CA LEU A 96 10.24 -53.55 -4.42
C LEU A 96 10.64 -54.56 -3.34
N SER A 97 11.52 -55.50 -3.65
CA SER A 97 11.80 -56.68 -2.81
C SER A 97 12.43 -56.39 -1.44
N ASN A 98 12.88 -55.16 -1.13
CA ASN A 98 13.54 -54.80 0.13
C ASN A 98 12.80 -53.76 1.00
N LYS A 99 11.54 -53.40 0.69
CA LYS A 99 10.81 -52.33 1.40
C LYS A 99 9.65 -52.79 2.31
N PHE A 100 9.31 -54.08 2.32
CA PHE A 100 8.14 -54.59 3.02
C PHE A 100 8.49 -55.25 4.37
N ALA A 101 7.63 -55.02 5.36
CA ALA A 101 7.74 -55.58 6.70
C ALA A 101 6.85 -56.82 6.90
N ASP A 102 5.69 -56.89 6.24
CA ASP A 102 4.72 -57.99 6.38
C ASP A 102 3.86 -58.16 5.12
N SER A 103 3.02 -59.21 5.07
CA SER A 103 2.05 -59.44 4.00
C SER A 103 0.76 -60.09 4.48
N ILE A 104 -0.36 -59.72 3.86
CA ILE A 104 -1.71 -60.23 4.10
C ILE A 104 -2.25 -60.79 2.78
N LYS A 105 -2.79 -62.02 2.80
CA LYS A 105 -3.50 -62.59 1.65
C LYS A 105 -4.96 -62.14 1.65
N TYR A 106 -5.45 -61.63 0.52
CA TYR A 106 -6.86 -61.25 0.34
C TYR A 106 -7.37 -61.71 -1.03
N GLY A 107 -8.29 -62.68 -1.03
CA GLY A 107 -8.67 -63.38 -2.26
C GLY A 107 -7.47 -64.12 -2.88
N ASN A 108 -7.20 -63.85 -4.14
CA ASN A 108 -6.06 -64.41 -4.88
C ASN A 108 -4.83 -63.49 -4.91
N ASP A 109 -4.93 -62.28 -4.35
CA ASP A 109 -3.88 -61.26 -4.38
C ASP A 109 -3.19 -61.14 -2.99
N ASN A 110 -1.93 -60.70 -2.99
CA ASN A 110 -1.17 -60.38 -1.77
C ASN A 110 -1.10 -58.86 -1.57
N ILE A 111 -1.42 -58.42 -0.36
CA ILE A 111 -1.25 -57.04 0.10
C ILE A 111 -0.04 -57.00 1.02
N TYR A 112 0.98 -56.23 0.68
CA TYR A 112 2.18 -56.04 1.49
C TYR A 112 2.00 -54.86 2.44
N ILE A 113 2.73 -54.85 3.55
CA ILE A 113 2.81 -53.72 4.48
C ILE A 113 4.23 -53.18 4.45
N ASP A 114 4.41 -51.90 4.15
CA ASP A 114 5.72 -51.25 4.17
C ASP A 114 6.18 -50.86 5.59
N LYS A 115 7.41 -50.39 5.74
CA LYS A 115 7.95 -49.93 7.05
C LYS A 115 7.20 -48.73 7.65
N ASN A 116 6.46 -47.99 6.84
CA ASN A 116 5.67 -46.83 7.24
C ASN A 116 4.20 -47.21 7.53
N SER A 117 3.89 -48.52 7.61
CA SER A 117 2.55 -49.07 7.83
C SER A 117 1.54 -48.74 6.72
N ASN A 118 2.00 -48.55 5.48
CA ASN A 118 1.13 -48.46 4.30
C ASN A 118 0.85 -49.85 3.73
N TYR A 119 -0.38 -50.07 3.28
CA TYR A 119 -0.77 -51.24 2.50
C TYR A 119 -0.40 -51.03 1.03
N VAL A 120 0.31 -51.98 0.44
CA VAL A 120 0.88 -51.90 -0.91
C VAL A 120 0.51 -53.14 -1.72
N MET A 121 0.08 -52.97 -2.97
CA MET A 121 -0.25 -54.06 -3.88
C MET A 121 0.35 -53.79 -5.26
N HIS A 122 0.86 -54.83 -5.92
CA HIS A 122 1.30 -54.75 -7.32
C HIS A 122 0.34 -55.58 -8.19
N LYS A 123 -0.26 -54.96 -9.21
CA LYS A 123 -1.19 -55.63 -10.14
C LYS A 123 -1.23 -54.90 -11.48
N ASN A 124 -1.14 -55.65 -12.58
CA ASN A 124 -1.24 -55.12 -13.95
C ASN A 124 -0.29 -53.94 -14.25
N ASN A 125 0.98 -54.04 -13.84
CA ASN A 125 2.04 -53.01 -13.97
C ASN A 125 1.85 -51.73 -13.14
N PHE A 126 0.85 -51.70 -12.27
CA PHE A 126 0.62 -50.61 -11.33
C PHE A 126 1.00 -51.02 -9.92
N LEU A 127 1.59 -50.06 -9.20
CA LEU A 127 1.72 -50.11 -7.76
C LEU A 127 0.59 -49.29 -7.14
N PHE A 128 -0.12 -49.91 -6.21
CA PHE A 128 -1.19 -49.31 -5.42
C PHE A 128 -0.71 -49.16 -3.98
N GLN A 129 -0.95 -48.01 -3.35
CA GLN A 129 -0.58 -47.78 -1.96
C GLN A 129 -1.68 -46.98 -1.22
N SER A 130 -2.00 -47.37 0.02
CA SER A 130 -2.81 -46.56 0.93
C SER A 130 -2.56 -46.93 2.38
N LYS A 131 -2.75 -45.98 3.31
CA LYS A 131 -2.85 -46.29 4.75
C LYS A 131 -4.15 -47.01 5.11
N ASN A 132 -5.15 -46.97 4.24
CA ASN A 132 -6.43 -47.66 4.45
C ASN A 132 -6.51 -48.93 3.59
N LYS A 133 -6.48 -50.08 4.27
CA LYS A 133 -6.60 -51.40 3.65
C LYS A 133 -7.84 -51.53 2.75
N LEU A 134 -8.95 -50.91 3.11
CA LEU A 134 -10.23 -51.00 2.38
C LEU A 134 -10.08 -50.50 0.93
N LEU A 135 -9.32 -49.44 0.70
CA LEU A 135 -9.12 -48.86 -0.63
C LEU A 135 -8.34 -49.83 -1.55
N ILE A 136 -7.38 -50.57 -0.99
CA ILE A 136 -6.66 -51.64 -1.71
C ILE A 136 -7.59 -52.82 -1.99
N GLU A 137 -8.40 -53.23 -1.02
CA GLU A 137 -9.40 -54.30 -1.19
C GLU A 137 -10.45 -53.97 -2.27
N ASN A 138 -10.84 -52.70 -2.40
CA ASN A 138 -11.78 -52.25 -3.43
C ASN A 138 -11.23 -52.43 -4.85
N VAL A 139 -9.94 -52.16 -5.06
CA VAL A 139 -9.29 -52.45 -6.35
C VAL A 139 -9.30 -53.96 -6.65
N ILE A 140 -9.06 -54.81 -5.64
CA ILE A 140 -9.11 -56.28 -5.80
C ILE A 140 -10.53 -56.74 -6.18
N ARG A 141 -11.56 -56.13 -5.59
CA ARG A 141 -12.98 -56.43 -5.88
C ARG A 141 -13.49 -55.84 -7.19
N ASN A 142 -12.66 -55.11 -7.95
CA ASN A 142 -13.07 -54.31 -9.11
C ASN A 142 -14.19 -53.29 -8.77
N SER A 143 -14.26 -52.83 -7.52
CA SER A 143 -15.13 -51.75 -7.06
C SER A 143 -14.47 -50.40 -7.34
N THR A 144 -14.27 -50.11 -8.61
CA THR A 144 -13.56 -48.90 -9.09
C THR A 144 -14.53 -47.78 -9.42
N TYR A 145 -14.03 -46.53 -9.38
CA TYR A 145 -14.78 -45.33 -9.77
C TYR A 145 -15.38 -45.42 -11.18
N GLY A 146 -14.78 -46.24 -12.07
CA GLY A 146 -15.19 -46.43 -13.46
C GLY A 146 -16.67 -46.79 -13.69
N SER A 147 -17.37 -47.35 -12.70
CA SER A 147 -18.81 -47.66 -12.80
C SER A 147 -19.73 -46.50 -12.38
N ASN A 148 -19.19 -45.36 -11.92
CA ASN A 148 -19.97 -44.20 -11.49
C ASN A 148 -20.44 -43.37 -12.70
N LEU A 149 -21.67 -42.83 -12.61
CA LEU A 149 -22.24 -41.97 -13.65
C LEU A 149 -21.40 -40.69 -13.91
N GLU A 150 -20.69 -40.18 -12.89
CA GLU A 150 -19.81 -39.02 -13.01
C GLU A 150 -18.41 -39.35 -13.56
N PHE A 151 -18.06 -40.64 -13.72
CA PHE A 151 -16.75 -41.06 -14.20
C PHE A 151 -16.45 -40.53 -15.60
N GLU A 152 -17.42 -40.52 -16.51
CA GLU A 152 -17.24 -39.99 -17.86
C GLU A 152 -16.91 -38.49 -17.85
N LYS A 153 -17.52 -37.71 -16.95
CA LYS A 153 -17.18 -36.28 -16.79
C LYS A 153 -15.75 -36.13 -16.26
N PHE A 154 -15.38 -36.93 -15.26
CA PHE A 154 -14.04 -36.95 -14.69
C PHE A 154 -12.96 -37.35 -15.72
N LYS A 155 -13.22 -38.42 -16.49
CA LYS A 155 -12.35 -38.92 -17.56
C LYS A 155 -12.13 -37.88 -18.64
N ASN A 156 -13.18 -37.17 -19.05
CA ASN A 156 -13.07 -36.07 -20.00
C ASN A 156 -12.20 -34.92 -19.48
N LEU A 157 -12.33 -34.53 -18.20
CA LEU A 157 -11.43 -33.53 -17.61
C LEU A 157 -9.99 -34.03 -17.67
N TYR A 158 -9.74 -35.21 -17.09
CA TYR A 158 -8.42 -35.83 -17.03
C TYR A 158 -7.70 -35.92 -18.38
N GLN A 159 -8.41 -36.31 -19.44
CA GLN A 159 -7.83 -36.46 -20.78
C GLN A 159 -7.52 -35.12 -21.46
N ASN A 160 -8.18 -34.03 -21.05
CA ASN A 160 -8.01 -32.70 -21.61
C ASN A 160 -6.99 -31.84 -20.83
N LYS A 161 -6.25 -32.42 -19.88
CA LYS A 161 -5.15 -31.72 -19.19
C LYS A 161 -3.99 -31.44 -20.15
N SER A 162 -3.43 -30.24 -20.05
CA SER A 162 -2.29 -29.74 -20.82
C SER A 162 -0.99 -29.70 -20.01
N LYS A 163 -1.09 -29.51 -18.69
CA LYS A 163 0.07 -29.39 -17.79
C LYS A 163 0.50 -30.74 -17.21
N ASN A 164 1.75 -30.81 -16.74
CA ASN A 164 2.30 -32.03 -16.11
C ASN A 164 1.52 -32.39 -14.84
N ILE A 165 1.18 -31.38 -14.02
CA ILE A 165 0.41 -31.55 -12.80
C ILE A 165 -0.98 -30.91 -12.96
N SER A 166 -2.02 -31.64 -12.58
CA SER A 166 -3.39 -31.12 -12.50
C SER A 166 -4.13 -31.65 -11.28
N LEU A 167 -5.12 -30.89 -10.82
CA LEU A 167 -6.07 -31.29 -9.78
C LEU A 167 -7.44 -31.48 -10.41
N ILE A 168 -8.18 -32.52 -10.00
CA ILE A 168 -9.62 -32.62 -10.23
C ILE A 168 -10.30 -32.70 -8.88
N VAL A 169 -11.22 -31.77 -8.62
CA VAL A 169 -11.80 -31.53 -7.30
C VAL A 169 -13.32 -31.64 -7.40
N LYS A 170 -13.94 -32.35 -6.46
CA LYS A 170 -15.40 -32.44 -6.33
C LYS A 170 -15.97 -31.38 -5.42
N GLU A 171 -17.26 -31.07 -5.61
CA GLU A 171 -17.97 -30.05 -4.84
C GLU A 171 -18.08 -30.31 -3.32
N ASN A 172 -17.86 -31.56 -2.88
CA ASN A 172 -17.88 -31.97 -1.48
C ASN A 172 -16.49 -31.96 -0.81
N TYR A 173 -15.44 -31.55 -1.53
CA TYR A 173 -14.12 -31.28 -0.96
C TYR A 173 -14.05 -29.82 -0.49
N ASN A 174 -13.88 -29.62 0.82
CA ASN A 174 -13.88 -28.29 1.44
C ASN A 174 -12.48 -27.79 1.81
N GLY A 175 -11.43 -28.57 1.57
CA GLY A 175 -10.06 -28.27 2.00
C GLY A 175 -9.20 -27.50 0.98
N LEU A 176 -9.77 -27.07 -0.16
CA LEU A 176 -8.99 -26.42 -1.21
C LEU A 176 -8.77 -24.94 -0.88
N MET A 177 -7.51 -24.52 -0.80
CA MET A 177 -7.12 -23.12 -0.63
C MET A 177 -6.08 -22.74 -1.67
N PHE A 178 -6.09 -21.50 -2.16
CA PHE A 178 -5.01 -20.96 -2.98
C PHE A 178 -4.54 -19.65 -2.34
N MET A 179 -3.29 -19.57 -1.88
CA MET A 179 -2.76 -18.38 -1.18
C MET A 179 -3.65 -17.96 0.00
N ASP A 180 -4.01 -18.92 0.86
CA ASP A 180 -4.96 -18.74 1.98
C ASP A 180 -6.39 -18.29 1.60
N ILE A 181 -6.73 -18.27 0.30
CA ILE A 181 -8.08 -17.96 -0.19
C ILE A 181 -8.85 -19.27 -0.40
N PRO A 182 -9.90 -19.56 0.39
CA PRO A 182 -10.69 -20.78 0.23
C PRO A 182 -11.39 -20.84 -1.13
N GLN A 183 -11.36 -22.02 -1.75
CA GLN A 183 -11.99 -22.29 -3.03
C GLN A 183 -13.20 -23.22 -2.85
N SER A 184 -14.26 -22.99 -3.64
CA SER A 184 -15.49 -23.77 -3.56
C SER A 184 -15.96 -24.19 -4.94
N VAL A 185 -15.64 -25.43 -5.33
CA VAL A 185 -16.08 -26.05 -6.59
C VAL A 185 -17.60 -26.03 -6.73
N LYS A 186 -18.34 -26.21 -5.62
CA LYS A 186 -19.81 -26.16 -5.57
C LYS A 186 -20.44 -24.93 -6.23
N ARG A 187 -19.71 -23.80 -6.27
CA ARG A 187 -20.17 -22.55 -6.91
C ARG A 187 -20.21 -22.66 -8.43
N PHE A 188 -19.37 -23.51 -9.01
CA PHE A 188 -19.15 -23.69 -10.44
C PHE A 188 -19.84 -24.93 -11.01
N SER A 189 -19.66 -26.09 -10.37
CA SER A 189 -20.09 -27.40 -10.91
C SER A 189 -19.95 -28.51 -9.85
N ASN A 190 -20.24 -29.76 -10.23
CA ASN A 190 -19.91 -30.96 -9.44
C ASN A 190 -18.40 -31.25 -9.39
N LEU A 191 -17.68 -30.94 -10.48
CA LEU A 191 -16.29 -31.30 -10.75
C LEU A 191 -15.58 -30.14 -11.45
N MET A 192 -14.39 -29.80 -10.98
CA MET A 192 -13.55 -28.77 -11.57
C MET A 192 -12.11 -29.25 -11.67
N GLN A 193 -11.51 -29.04 -12.83
CA GLN A 193 -10.08 -29.26 -13.04
C GLN A 193 -9.31 -27.96 -12.77
N TYR A 194 -8.14 -28.06 -12.16
CA TYR A 194 -7.17 -26.99 -12.03
C TYR A 194 -5.82 -27.39 -12.61
N GLU A 195 -5.16 -26.46 -13.30
CA GLU A 195 -3.80 -26.57 -13.81
C GLU A 195 -2.96 -25.43 -13.26
N PHE A 196 -1.66 -25.67 -13.13
CA PHE A 196 -0.74 -24.78 -12.42
C PHE A 196 0.46 -24.44 -13.29
N ASP A 197 0.93 -23.20 -13.16
CA ASP A 197 2.18 -22.73 -13.73
C ASP A 197 2.87 -21.86 -12.67
N VAL A 198 3.90 -22.42 -12.02
CA VAL A 198 4.64 -21.75 -10.94
C VAL A 198 6.09 -21.54 -11.38
N LEU A 199 6.52 -20.29 -11.43
CA LEU A 199 7.87 -19.90 -11.83
C LEU A 199 8.35 -18.66 -11.07
N ASN A 200 9.49 -18.75 -10.38
CA ASN A 200 10.07 -17.65 -9.60
C ASN A 200 9.07 -17.04 -8.60
N ASP A 201 8.34 -17.90 -7.89
CA ASP A 201 7.30 -17.55 -6.91
C ASP A 201 6.03 -16.90 -7.52
N GLU A 202 6.01 -16.66 -8.84
CA GLU A 202 4.78 -16.31 -9.57
C GLU A 202 3.92 -17.56 -9.72
N ILE A 203 2.68 -17.48 -9.25
CA ILE A 203 1.72 -18.58 -9.26
C ILE A 203 0.59 -18.21 -10.22
N ASN A 204 0.41 -19.05 -11.24
CA ASN A 204 -0.75 -19.00 -12.11
C ASN A 204 -1.57 -20.28 -11.96
N VAL A 205 -2.87 -20.12 -11.72
CA VAL A 205 -3.83 -21.23 -11.66
C VAL A 205 -4.88 -21.03 -12.73
N LEU A 206 -5.18 -22.07 -13.50
CA LEU A 206 -6.29 -22.10 -14.44
C LEU A 206 -7.26 -23.19 -14.03
N GLY A 207 -8.49 -22.81 -13.73
CA GLY A 207 -9.58 -23.69 -13.40
C GLY A 207 -10.60 -23.80 -14.54
N PHE A 208 -11.07 -25.01 -14.80
CA PHE A 208 -12.05 -25.30 -15.86
C PHE A 208 -13.13 -26.26 -15.35
N ALA A 209 -14.39 -25.92 -15.63
CA ALA A 209 -15.52 -26.78 -15.36
C ALA A 209 -16.62 -26.64 -16.42
N LYS A 210 -17.33 -27.74 -16.69
CA LYS A 210 -18.66 -27.66 -17.31
C LYS A 210 -19.66 -27.29 -16.22
N SER A 211 -20.15 -26.06 -16.29
CA SER A 211 -21.02 -25.46 -15.29
C SER A 211 -22.46 -25.92 -15.48
N ASP A 212 -23.13 -26.34 -14.40
CA ASP A 212 -24.56 -26.65 -14.45
C ASP A 212 -25.37 -25.35 -14.46
N GLU A 213 -26.47 -25.30 -15.19
CA GLU A 213 -27.28 -24.08 -15.41
C GLU A 213 -27.88 -23.47 -14.12
N LYS A 214 -27.88 -24.22 -13.03
CA LYS A 214 -28.43 -23.83 -11.72
C LYS A 214 -27.37 -23.36 -10.72
N ARG A 215 -26.09 -23.41 -11.09
CA ARG A 215 -24.99 -23.08 -10.17
C ARG A 215 -24.94 -21.58 -9.94
N LYS A 216 -24.56 -21.14 -8.73
CA LYS A 216 -24.54 -19.71 -8.38
C LYS A 216 -23.72 -18.90 -9.38
N ILE A 217 -22.61 -19.42 -9.91
CA ILE A 217 -21.78 -18.71 -10.89
C ILE A 217 -22.52 -18.28 -12.16
N GLN A 218 -23.66 -18.90 -12.48
CA GLN A 218 -24.46 -18.63 -13.68
C GLN A 218 -25.05 -17.21 -13.72
N PHE A 219 -25.04 -16.47 -12.60
CA PHE A 219 -25.38 -15.05 -12.65
C PHE A 219 -24.44 -14.24 -13.58
N LEU A 220 -23.25 -14.76 -13.87
CA LEU A 220 -22.26 -14.19 -14.79
C LEU A 220 -22.43 -14.61 -16.25
N ASN A 221 -23.39 -15.49 -16.56
CA ASN A 221 -23.50 -16.11 -17.88
C ASN A 221 -23.68 -15.06 -18.98
N ASN A 222 -22.89 -15.17 -20.06
CA ASN A 222 -22.93 -14.29 -21.23
C ASN A 222 -22.64 -12.80 -20.98
N LEU A 223 -22.18 -12.41 -19.79
CA LEU A 223 -21.73 -11.04 -19.54
C LEU A 223 -20.49 -10.71 -20.37
N LYS A 224 -20.42 -9.49 -20.92
CA LYS A 224 -19.27 -9.09 -21.75
C LYS A 224 -18.08 -8.69 -20.89
N LYS A 225 -16.89 -9.15 -21.31
CA LYS A 225 -15.63 -8.69 -20.73
C LYS A 225 -15.42 -7.19 -20.98
N SER A 226 -15.04 -6.46 -19.94
CA SER A 226 -14.70 -5.04 -20.04
C SER A 226 -13.44 -4.71 -19.25
N SER A 227 -12.76 -3.64 -19.65
CA SER A 227 -11.70 -3.00 -18.86
C SER A 227 -12.31 -2.24 -17.68
N THR A 228 -11.48 -1.85 -16.72
CA THR A 228 -11.93 -1.10 -15.54
C THR A 228 -11.08 0.14 -15.34
N ASP A 229 -11.74 1.22 -14.93
CA ASP A 229 -11.11 2.50 -14.59
C ASP A 229 -10.96 2.63 -13.06
N PHE A 230 -11.41 1.63 -12.28
CA PHE A 230 -11.32 1.66 -10.82
C PHE A 230 -9.88 1.82 -10.32
N PHE A 231 -8.90 1.25 -11.02
CA PHE A 231 -7.48 1.36 -10.63
C PHE A 231 -6.96 2.80 -10.59
N ASP A 232 -7.60 3.72 -11.33
CA ASP A 232 -7.16 5.12 -11.42
C ASP A 232 -7.48 5.93 -10.16
N ILE A 233 -8.47 5.49 -9.38
CA ILE A 233 -8.93 6.18 -8.16
C ILE A 233 -8.62 5.41 -6.87
N ILE A 234 -8.26 4.12 -6.96
CA ILE A 234 -8.01 3.29 -5.78
C ILE A 234 -6.68 3.67 -5.13
N PRO A 235 -6.67 4.02 -3.83
CA PRO A 235 -5.45 4.32 -3.08
C PRO A 235 -4.66 3.03 -2.80
N GLU A 236 -3.40 3.19 -2.40
CA GLU A 236 -2.52 2.07 -2.14
C GLU A 236 -2.84 1.30 -0.85
N ASN A 237 -3.54 1.91 0.10
CA ASN A 237 -3.93 1.30 1.37
C ASN A 237 -5.21 0.43 1.28
N PHE A 238 -5.58 -0.01 0.07
CA PHE A 238 -6.66 -0.98 -0.13
C PHE A 238 -6.20 -2.40 0.22
N SER A 239 -7.12 -3.24 0.67
CA SER A 239 -6.86 -4.67 0.92
C SER A 239 -7.54 -5.57 -0.11
N LYS A 240 -8.68 -5.13 -0.67
CA LYS A 240 -9.46 -5.92 -1.63
C LYS A 240 -10.28 -5.06 -2.59
N LEU A 241 -10.28 -5.41 -3.87
CA LEU A 241 -11.21 -4.89 -4.87
C LEU A 241 -11.91 -6.06 -5.55
N LYS A 242 -13.24 -6.13 -5.46
CA LYS A 242 -14.07 -6.97 -6.33
C LYS A 242 -14.66 -6.12 -7.44
N ARG A 243 -14.77 -6.66 -8.64
CA ARG A 243 -15.37 -5.97 -9.78
C ARG A 243 -16.15 -6.94 -10.64
N ILE A 244 -17.31 -6.51 -11.13
CA ILE A 244 -18.13 -7.22 -12.12
C ILE A 244 -18.49 -6.26 -13.26
N SER A 245 -18.30 -6.70 -14.50
CA SER A 245 -18.88 -6.08 -15.70
C SER A 245 -20.40 -6.15 -15.61
N PHE A 246 -21.10 -5.04 -15.81
CA PHE A 246 -22.52 -4.95 -15.52
C PHE A 246 -23.31 -4.64 -16.78
N GLU A 247 -24.30 -5.50 -17.07
CA GLU A 247 -25.30 -5.30 -18.11
C GLU A 247 -26.67 -5.54 -17.46
N TYR A 248 -27.45 -4.48 -17.25
CA TYR A 248 -28.64 -4.50 -16.40
C TYR A 248 -29.63 -5.62 -16.73
N ASN A 249 -29.98 -5.81 -18.01
CA ASN A 249 -30.94 -6.82 -18.43
C ASN A 249 -30.38 -8.23 -18.23
N GLU A 250 -29.20 -8.54 -18.77
CA GLU A 250 -28.55 -9.84 -18.59
C GLU A 250 -28.37 -10.21 -17.11
N VAL A 251 -27.85 -9.30 -16.28
CA VAL A 251 -27.65 -9.57 -14.85
C VAL A 251 -28.99 -9.84 -14.16
N LYS A 252 -30.03 -9.06 -14.46
CA LYS A 252 -31.37 -9.26 -13.90
C LYS A 252 -31.95 -10.61 -14.30
N GLU A 253 -31.83 -10.99 -15.58
CA GLU A 253 -32.33 -12.27 -16.09
C GLU A 253 -31.57 -13.44 -15.45
N ASN A 254 -30.24 -13.39 -15.45
CA ASN A 254 -29.41 -14.45 -14.90
C ASN A 254 -29.62 -14.62 -13.38
N LEU A 255 -29.74 -13.52 -12.61
CA LEU A 255 -30.01 -13.58 -11.18
C LEU A 255 -31.37 -14.21 -10.89
N ASN A 256 -32.42 -13.81 -11.63
CA ASN A 256 -33.75 -14.42 -11.47
C ASN A 256 -33.73 -15.91 -11.82
N ALA A 257 -32.99 -16.32 -12.85
CA ALA A 257 -32.85 -17.73 -13.21
C ALA A 257 -32.17 -18.55 -12.10
N VAL A 258 -31.19 -17.97 -11.39
CA VAL A 258 -30.50 -18.63 -10.27
C VAL A 258 -31.37 -18.64 -9.00
N ILE A 259 -32.11 -17.55 -8.70
CA ILE A 259 -32.86 -17.37 -7.43
C ILE A 259 -34.21 -18.09 -7.43
N GLN A 260 -34.89 -18.20 -8.58
CA GLN A 260 -36.22 -18.84 -8.68
C GLN A 260 -36.23 -20.33 -8.29
N ASP A 261 -35.07 -20.99 -8.27
CA ASP A 261 -34.92 -22.37 -7.80
C ASP A 261 -34.80 -22.46 -6.25
N GLU A 262 -34.47 -21.35 -5.57
CA GLU A 262 -34.36 -21.26 -4.10
C GLU A 262 -35.58 -20.58 -3.43
N SER A 263 -36.37 -19.75 -4.16
CA SER A 263 -37.55 -19.04 -3.63
C SER A 263 -38.57 -18.60 -4.70
N ILE A 264 -39.81 -18.24 -4.31
CA ILE A 264 -40.86 -17.70 -5.20
C ILE A 264 -40.70 -16.18 -5.44
N ILE A 265 -39.63 -15.57 -4.93
CA ILE A 265 -39.44 -14.11 -4.96
C ILE A 265 -38.68 -13.72 -6.23
N ASN A 266 -39.28 -12.84 -7.05
CA ASN A 266 -38.56 -12.20 -8.14
C ASN A 266 -37.58 -11.17 -7.60
N TYR A 267 -36.33 -11.26 -8.05
CA TYR A 267 -35.28 -10.34 -7.71
C TYR A 267 -35.42 -9.04 -8.52
N GLU A 268 -35.58 -7.92 -7.83
CA GLU A 268 -35.65 -6.59 -8.42
C GLU A 268 -34.31 -5.87 -8.29
N ILE A 269 -33.88 -5.25 -9.38
CA ILE A 269 -32.72 -4.35 -9.44
C ILE A 269 -33.26 -2.94 -9.70
N ASP A 270 -32.80 -1.95 -8.95
CA ASP A 270 -33.22 -0.57 -9.13
C ASP A 270 -32.89 -0.04 -10.54
N SER A 271 -33.73 0.85 -11.07
CA SER A 271 -33.55 1.42 -12.41
C SER A 271 -32.27 2.23 -12.56
N ILE A 272 -31.66 2.70 -11.45
CA ILE A 272 -30.39 3.43 -11.46
C ILE A 272 -29.25 2.62 -12.08
N TYR A 273 -29.35 1.28 -12.02
CA TYR A 273 -28.34 0.37 -12.55
C TYR A 273 -28.43 0.20 -14.08
N GLN A 274 -29.46 0.75 -14.75
CA GLN A 274 -29.66 0.59 -16.21
C GLN A 274 -28.48 1.12 -17.03
N ASN A 275 -27.82 2.18 -16.57
CA ASN A 275 -26.70 2.83 -17.25
C ASN A 275 -25.34 2.50 -16.60
N VAL A 276 -25.29 1.52 -15.69
CA VAL A 276 -24.06 1.09 -15.05
C VAL A 276 -23.36 0.05 -15.92
N SER A 277 -22.09 0.26 -16.23
CA SER A 277 -21.27 -0.63 -17.07
C SER A 277 -20.35 -1.54 -16.26
N GLU A 278 -20.04 -1.16 -15.01
CA GLU A 278 -19.34 -2.00 -14.05
C GLU A 278 -19.67 -1.61 -12.62
N VAL A 279 -19.66 -2.61 -11.74
CA VAL A 279 -19.89 -2.49 -10.31
C VAL A 279 -18.70 -3.03 -9.54
N GLY A 280 -18.34 -2.36 -8.45
CA GLY A 280 -17.18 -2.68 -7.63
C GLY A 280 -17.44 -2.58 -6.14
N GLU A 281 -16.70 -3.38 -5.39
CA GLU A 281 -16.63 -3.35 -3.93
C GLU A 281 -15.16 -3.22 -3.56
N LEU A 282 -14.83 -2.13 -2.87
CA LEU A 282 -13.48 -1.79 -2.46
C LEU A 282 -13.41 -1.80 -0.94
N VAL A 283 -12.47 -2.56 -0.41
CA VAL A 283 -12.16 -2.59 1.02
C VAL A 283 -10.88 -1.80 1.24
N ILE A 284 -10.99 -0.72 2.01
CA ILE A 284 -9.87 0.12 2.46
C ILE A 284 -9.91 0.10 3.98
N GLU A 285 -8.77 -0.26 4.58
CA GLU A 285 -8.65 -0.48 6.02
C GLU A 285 -9.78 -1.39 6.56
N ASN A 286 -10.79 -0.82 7.21
CA ASN A 286 -11.94 -1.53 7.80
C ASN A 286 -13.30 -1.08 7.26
N ASP A 287 -13.36 -0.26 6.20
CA ASP A 287 -14.63 0.12 5.56
C ASP A 287 -14.75 -0.48 4.16
N THR A 288 -15.98 -0.49 3.67
CA THR A 288 -16.34 -1.01 2.35
C THR A 288 -17.01 0.10 1.56
N LEU A 289 -16.39 0.46 0.44
CA LEU A 289 -16.89 1.40 -0.54
C LEU A 289 -17.46 0.65 -1.73
N PHE A 290 -18.46 1.25 -2.38
CA PHE A 290 -19.05 0.73 -3.59
C PHE A 290 -18.75 1.65 -4.77
N LEU A 291 -18.36 1.07 -5.90
CA LEU A 291 -17.93 1.81 -7.08
C LEU A 291 -18.84 1.47 -8.25
N PHE A 292 -19.38 2.48 -8.93
CA PHE A 292 -20.12 2.31 -10.18
C PHE A 292 -19.46 3.11 -11.28
N ASN A 293 -19.26 2.50 -12.45
CA ASN A 293 -18.95 3.24 -13.67
C ASN A 293 -20.21 3.31 -14.52
N PHE A 294 -20.51 4.49 -15.05
CA PHE A 294 -21.67 4.72 -15.90
C PHE A 294 -21.23 4.75 -17.38
N SER A 295 -22.02 4.13 -18.26
CA SER A 295 -21.76 4.12 -19.71
C SER A 295 -21.97 5.49 -20.41
N GLY A 296 -22.24 6.55 -19.64
CA GLY A 296 -22.50 7.92 -20.07
C GLY A 296 -22.51 8.87 -18.87
N SER A 297 -23.04 10.08 -19.03
CA SER A 297 -23.13 11.04 -17.92
C SER A 297 -23.98 10.49 -16.77
N ASN A 298 -23.42 10.51 -15.57
CA ASN A 298 -24.05 9.98 -14.36
C ASN A 298 -25.16 10.91 -13.82
N GLU A 299 -26.42 10.66 -14.20
CA GLU A 299 -27.60 11.36 -13.68
C GLU A 299 -27.99 10.97 -12.24
N ILE A 300 -27.01 10.63 -11.39
CA ILE A 300 -27.23 10.34 -9.96
C ILE A 300 -27.88 11.51 -9.20
N ASN A 301 -27.85 12.72 -9.76
CA ASN A 301 -28.54 13.88 -9.19
C ASN A 301 -30.08 13.73 -9.18
N SER A 302 -30.63 12.71 -9.86
CA SER A 302 -32.05 12.34 -9.84
C SER A 302 -32.44 11.43 -8.67
N ILE A 303 -31.49 10.99 -7.83
CA ILE A 303 -31.81 10.32 -6.57
C ILE A 303 -32.51 11.35 -5.67
N GLU A 304 -33.83 11.24 -5.48
CA GLU A 304 -34.73 12.18 -4.79
C GLU A 304 -34.44 12.39 -3.27
N SER A 305 -33.22 12.11 -2.83
CA SER A 305 -32.83 12.06 -1.41
C SER A 305 -31.47 12.70 -1.15
N ILE A 306 -31.16 13.84 -1.77
CA ILE A 306 -29.97 14.63 -1.39
C ILE A 306 -30.29 15.43 -0.13
N LYS A 307 -29.49 15.25 0.93
CA LYS A 307 -29.59 16.00 2.18
C LYS A 307 -28.74 17.27 2.18
N GLY A 308 -27.58 17.22 1.54
CA GLY A 308 -26.63 18.32 1.44
C GLY A 308 -25.35 17.89 0.74
N SER A 309 -24.43 18.83 0.55
CA SER A 309 -23.11 18.54 0.01
C SER A 309 -22.04 19.43 0.63
N GLN A 310 -20.80 18.98 0.51
CA GLN A 310 -19.61 19.72 0.91
C GLN A 310 -18.49 19.49 -0.09
N PHE A 311 -17.50 20.37 -0.07
CA PHE A 311 -16.35 20.26 -0.95
C PHE A 311 -15.12 19.88 -0.15
N TYR A 312 -14.44 18.83 -0.59
CA TYR A 312 -13.12 18.47 -0.11
C TYR A 312 -12.14 18.59 -1.28
N ARG A 313 -11.17 19.51 -1.18
CA ARG A 313 -10.16 19.77 -2.23
C ARG A 313 -10.75 20.02 -3.62
N GLY A 314 -11.85 20.78 -3.68
CA GLY A 314 -12.57 21.13 -4.91
C GLY A 314 -13.45 20.01 -5.47
N GLN A 315 -13.49 18.84 -4.82
CA GLN A 315 -14.35 17.72 -5.19
C GLN A 315 -15.59 17.71 -4.28
N GLU A 316 -16.77 17.58 -4.87
CA GLU A 316 -18.03 17.51 -4.12
C GLU A 316 -18.23 16.12 -3.49
N ILE A 317 -18.62 16.09 -2.21
CA ILE A 317 -19.13 14.92 -1.51
C ILE A 317 -20.57 15.21 -1.12
N THR A 318 -21.49 14.39 -1.61
CA THR A 318 -22.93 14.57 -1.40
C THR A 318 -23.43 13.60 -0.33
N GLU A 319 -24.20 14.09 0.63
CA GLU A 319 -24.90 13.30 1.65
C GLU A 319 -26.32 12.95 1.17
N LEU A 320 -26.69 11.68 1.32
CA LEU A 320 -28.02 11.16 1.05
C LEU A 320 -28.87 11.17 2.33
N SER A 321 -30.12 11.61 2.22
CA SER A 321 -31.12 11.57 3.31
C SER A 321 -31.63 10.16 3.57
N LYS A 322 -31.67 9.30 2.54
CA LYS A 322 -32.03 7.89 2.64
C LYS A 322 -31.36 7.09 1.52
N ASN A 323 -30.80 5.93 1.86
CA ASN A 323 -30.37 4.95 0.86
C ASN A 323 -31.48 3.93 0.61
N ASN A 324 -32.00 3.90 -0.61
CA ASN A 324 -32.95 2.87 -1.05
C ASN A 324 -32.33 1.92 -2.09
N LEU A 325 -31.06 2.10 -2.47
CA LEU A 325 -30.46 1.26 -3.50
C LEU A 325 -30.25 -0.15 -2.96
N LYS A 326 -30.79 -1.12 -3.69
CA LYS A 326 -30.67 -2.54 -3.40
C LYS A 326 -30.06 -3.25 -4.59
N ILE A 327 -28.91 -3.84 -4.33
CA ILE A 327 -28.35 -4.86 -5.21
C ILE A 327 -27.57 -5.88 -4.35
N ASP A 328 -27.68 -7.15 -4.72
CA ASP A 328 -27.08 -8.32 -4.11
C ASP A 328 -26.69 -9.24 -5.27
N LEU A 329 -25.40 -9.19 -5.60
CA LEU A 329 -24.82 -9.95 -6.71
C LEU A 329 -24.23 -11.28 -6.22
N LEU A 330 -24.87 -11.91 -5.23
CA LEU A 330 -24.55 -13.23 -4.67
C LEU A 330 -23.09 -13.39 -4.18
N SER A 331 -22.36 -12.27 -4.02
CA SER A 331 -20.92 -12.21 -3.75
C SER A 331 -20.44 -10.85 -3.20
N PHE A 332 -21.34 -9.88 -3.15
CA PHE A 332 -21.10 -8.53 -2.63
C PHE A 332 -21.73 -8.39 -1.25
N HIS A 333 -21.14 -7.58 -0.38
CA HIS A 333 -21.81 -7.13 0.82
C HIS A 333 -23.07 -6.35 0.43
N GLN A 334 -24.16 -6.55 1.17
CA GLN A 334 -25.43 -5.89 0.91
C GLN A 334 -25.22 -4.37 0.81
N PHE A 335 -25.51 -3.81 -0.36
CA PHE A 335 -25.22 -2.42 -0.75
C PHE A 335 -26.04 -1.36 0.05
N GLU A 336 -26.89 -1.79 1.00
CA GLU A 336 -27.92 -0.98 1.65
C GLU A 336 -27.41 0.07 2.68
N LYS A 337 -26.10 0.27 2.85
CA LYS A 337 -25.57 1.03 4.00
C LYS A 337 -24.78 2.30 3.69
N PHE A 338 -24.58 2.68 2.44
CA PHE A 338 -23.88 3.93 2.14
C PHE A 338 -24.76 5.16 2.41
N LYS A 339 -24.13 6.28 2.70
CA LYS A 339 -24.76 7.56 3.06
C LYS A 339 -24.19 8.74 2.27
N TYR A 340 -23.00 8.58 1.74
CA TYR A 340 -22.30 9.62 0.98
C TYR A 340 -21.87 9.07 -0.37
N PHE A 341 -21.71 9.96 -1.34
CA PHE A 341 -21.04 9.63 -2.59
C PHE A 341 -20.22 10.79 -3.13
N THR A 342 -19.25 10.48 -3.99
CA THR A 342 -18.49 11.45 -4.79
C THR A 342 -18.29 10.93 -6.21
N LYS A 343 -18.04 11.82 -7.17
CA LYS A 343 -17.96 11.51 -8.60
C LYS A 343 -16.59 11.81 -9.19
N PHE A 344 -16.00 10.86 -9.90
CA PHE A 344 -14.79 11.04 -10.72
C PHE A 344 -15.17 10.79 -12.18
N GLU A 345 -15.47 11.86 -12.93
CA GLU A 345 -16.03 11.74 -14.29
C GLU A 345 -17.29 10.85 -14.31
N ASN A 346 -17.23 9.67 -14.94
CA ASN A 346 -18.32 8.69 -14.99
C ASN A 346 -18.34 7.73 -13.79
N LEU A 347 -17.26 7.67 -13.01
CA LEU A 347 -17.16 6.84 -11.82
C LEU A 347 -17.86 7.51 -10.65
N VAL A 348 -18.61 6.73 -9.87
CA VAL A 348 -19.18 7.17 -8.60
C VAL A 348 -18.78 6.22 -7.49
N VAL A 349 -18.25 6.79 -6.42
CA VAL A 349 -17.84 6.07 -5.22
C VAL A 349 -18.81 6.38 -4.10
N PHE A 350 -19.39 5.34 -3.52
CA PHE A 350 -20.33 5.42 -2.40
C PHE A 350 -19.65 4.92 -1.13
N GLY A 351 -19.88 5.62 -0.03
CA GLY A 351 -19.32 5.30 1.28
C GLY A 351 -20.34 5.49 2.40
N LYS A 352 -20.15 4.76 3.50
CA LYS A 352 -20.94 4.97 4.73
C LYS A 352 -20.54 6.26 5.43
N ASN A 353 -19.25 6.56 5.39
CA ASN A 353 -18.63 7.69 6.05
C ASN A 353 -17.98 8.61 5.00
N GLU A 354 -18.05 9.90 5.24
CA GLU A 354 -17.39 10.93 4.43
C GLU A 354 -15.87 10.75 4.42
N ASN A 355 -15.26 10.39 5.56
CA ASN A 355 -13.81 10.31 5.73
C ASN A 355 -13.13 9.42 4.68
N GLU A 356 -13.72 8.27 4.35
CA GLU A 356 -13.16 7.37 3.36
C GLU A 356 -13.26 7.92 1.93
N LEU A 357 -14.33 8.66 1.61
CA LEU A 357 -14.42 9.35 0.33
C LEU A 357 -13.37 10.46 0.23
N GLU A 358 -13.13 11.19 1.31
CA GLU A 358 -12.04 12.16 1.36
C GLU A 358 -10.67 11.49 1.22
N ASN A 359 -10.47 10.28 1.76
CA ASN A 359 -9.25 9.51 1.59
C ASN A 359 -9.04 9.11 0.10
N ILE A 360 -10.09 8.67 -0.60
CA ILE A 360 -10.03 8.44 -2.06
C ILE A 360 -9.64 9.74 -2.79
N ILE A 361 -10.32 10.85 -2.50
CA ILE A 361 -10.07 12.14 -3.15
C ILE A 361 -8.64 12.62 -2.89
N LEU A 362 -8.16 12.49 -1.65
CA LEU A 362 -6.81 12.86 -1.22
C LEU A 362 -5.76 12.11 -2.03
N ASN A 363 -5.87 10.79 -2.13
CA ASN A 363 -4.91 9.98 -2.87
C ASN A 363 -5.00 10.22 -4.38
N TYR A 364 -6.22 10.36 -4.93
CA TYR A 364 -6.43 10.72 -6.33
C TYR A 364 -5.77 12.06 -6.69
N LYS A 365 -6.01 13.13 -5.91
CA LYS A 365 -5.43 14.46 -6.16
C LYS A 365 -3.91 14.49 -5.99
N ASN A 366 -3.34 13.61 -5.18
CA ASN A 366 -1.90 13.50 -4.96
C ASN A 366 -1.22 12.47 -5.90
N ASN A 367 -1.93 11.88 -6.87
CA ASN A 367 -1.42 10.80 -7.74
C ASN A 367 -0.88 9.57 -6.95
N LEU A 368 -1.47 9.28 -5.80
CA LEU A 368 -1.15 8.13 -4.93
C LEU A 368 -2.14 6.97 -5.15
N THR A 369 -2.47 6.71 -6.42
CA THR A 369 -3.43 5.67 -6.82
C THR A 369 -2.74 4.49 -7.49
N LEU A 370 -3.45 3.36 -7.56
CA LEU A 370 -2.90 2.09 -7.99
C LEU A 370 -2.37 2.12 -9.44
N SER A 371 -3.02 2.83 -10.37
CA SER A 371 -2.52 3.00 -11.74
C SER A 371 -1.20 3.81 -11.83
N ASN A 372 -0.86 4.57 -10.79
CA ASN A 372 0.39 5.35 -10.74
C ASN A 372 1.53 4.58 -10.05
N GLN A 373 1.30 3.32 -9.67
CA GLN A 373 2.29 2.43 -9.05
C GLN A 373 3.06 1.64 -10.10
N ASN A 374 4.38 1.84 -10.19
CA ASN A 374 5.23 1.11 -11.15
C ASN A 374 5.16 -0.42 -10.94
N GLN A 375 5.18 -0.89 -9.69
CA GLN A 375 5.07 -2.32 -9.37
C GLN A 375 3.75 -2.91 -9.83
N PHE A 376 2.63 -2.24 -9.51
CA PHE A 376 1.32 -2.67 -9.96
C PHE A 376 1.21 -2.63 -11.49
N GLU A 377 1.73 -1.60 -12.16
CA GLU A 377 1.69 -1.50 -13.62
C GLU A 377 2.48 -2.62 -14.32
N LYS A 378 3.58 -3.12 -13.71
CA LYS A 378 4.25 -4.34 -14.19
C LYS A 378 3.33 -5.56 -14.04
N PHE A 379 2.66 -5.71 -12.90
CA PHE A 379 1.73 -6.81 -12.65
C PHE A 379 0.48 -6.74 -13.54
N ARG A 380 -0.06 -5.54 -13.76
CA ARG A 380 -1.23 -5.24 -14.62
C ARG A 380 -1.04 -5.77 -16.04
N LYS A 381 0.20 -5.78 -16.55
CA LYS A 381 0.55 -6.31 -17.88
C LYS A 381 0.48 -7.84 -17.97
N LYS A 382 0.49 -8.55 -16.84
CA LYS A 382 0.44 -10.02 -16.76
C LYS A 382 -0.97 -10.56 -16.56
N ILE A 383 -1.90 -9.74 -16.08
CA ILE A 383 -3.31 -10.11 -15.87
C ILE A 383 -4.17 -9.75 -17.09
N PRO A 384 -5.35 -10.38 -17.26
CA PRO A 384 -6.27 -10.04 -18.35
C PRO A 384 -6.68 -8.57 -18.35
N SER A 385 -6.51 -7.89 -19.50
CA SER A 385 -6.90 -6.47 -19.66
C SER A 385 -8.42 -6.25 -19.68
N LYS A 386 -9.20 -7.31 -19.93
CA LYS A 386 -10.66 -7.33 -19.84
C LYS A 386 -11.12 -8.60 -19.15
N SER A 387 -12.10 -8.47 -18.26
CA SER A 387 -12.69 -9.59 -17.51
C SER A 387 -14.18 -9.37 -17.30
N VAL A 388 -14.90 -10.45 -16.98
CA VAL A 388 -16.29 -10.37 -16.51
C VAL A 388 -16.27 -10.03 -15.03
N LYS A 389 -15.75 -10.94 -14.21
CA LYS A 389 -15.57 -10.73 -12.77
C LYS A 389 -14.11 -10.90 -12.40
N PHE A 390 -13.62 -10.04 -11.51
CA PHE A 390 -12.34 -10.26 -10.86
C PHE A 390 -12.35 -9.84 -9.39
N ILE A 391 -11.39 -10.38 -8.65
CA ILE A 391 -11.04 -9.96 -7.31
C ILE A 391 -9.53 -9.76 -7.25
N LEU A 392 -9.11 -8.55 -6.88
CA LEU A 392 -7.74 -8.18 -6.60
C LEU A 392 -7.57 -8.06 -5.08
N TYR A 393 -6.62 -8.80 -4.52
CA TYR A 393 -6.19 -8.69 -3.12
C TYR A 393 -4.83 -8.01 -3.07
N LYS A 394 -4.59 -7.26 -2.00
CA LYS A 394 -3.26 -6.76 -1.64
C LYS A 394 -2.85 -7.37 -0.30
N ASN A 395 -1.69 -8.01 -0.27
CA ASN A 395 -1.08 -8.53 0.94
C ASN A 395 0.05 -7.58 1.36
N ASP A 396 -0.10 -6.93 2.52
CA ASP A 396 0.91 -6.02 3.07
C ASP A 396 1.96 -6.74 3.93
N GLU A 397 1.68 -7.98 4.38
CA GLU A 397 2.60 -8.76 5.23
C GLU A 397 3.59 -9.59 4.41
N ASP A 398 3.15 -10.09 3.24
CA ASP A 398 4.00 -10.84 2.33
C ASP A 398 4.45 -9.97 1.15
N LEU A 399 5.75 -9.69 1.12
CA LEU A 399 6.39 -8.99 0.01
C LEU A 399 6.57 -9.90 -1.22
N SER A 400 6.49 -11.22 -1.02
CA SER A 400 6.29 -12.16 -2.12
C SER A 400 4.78 -12.18 -2.42
N ASN A 401 4.38 -12.01 -3.68
CA ASN A 401 2.96 -12.00 -4.08
C ASN A 401 2.11 -10.86 -3.46
N THR A 402 2.66 -9.64 -3.39
CA THR A 402 1.94 -8.43 -2.92
C THR A 402 0.53 -8.28 -3.53
N TYR A 403 0.36 -8.63 -4.80
CA TYR A 403 -0.95 -8.63 -5.46
C TYR A 403 -1.37 -10.04 -5.87
N ILE A 404 -2.61 -10.40 -5.56
CA ILE A 404 -3.26 -11.64 -6.00
C ILE A 404 -4.51 -11.25 -6.80
N TYR A 405 -4.52 -11.59 -8.09
CA TYR A 405 -5.64 -11.34 -8.98
C TYR A 405 -6.32 -12.66 -9.32
N SER A 406 -7.63 -12.74 -9.08
CA SER A 406 -8.46 -13.88 -9.51
C SER A 406 -9.58 -13.40 -10.43
N ALA A 407 -9.90 -14.17 -11.47
CA ALA A 407 -11.01 -13.86 -12.38
C ALA A 407 -11.91 -15.07 -12.60
N GLU A 408 -13.20 -14.79 -12.75
CA GLU A 408 -14.27 -15.76 -12.98
C GLU A 408 -15.06 -15.36 -14.24
N GLU A 409 -15.39 -16.35 -15.08
CA GLU A 409 -16.18 -16.16 -16.31
C GLU A 409 -17.06 -17.38 -16.57
N VAL A 410 -18.25 -17.15 -17.14
CA VAL A 410 -19.15 -18.20 -17.62
C VAL A 410 -19.66 -17.88 -19.02
N GLY A 411 -19.57 -18.84 -19.93
CA GLY A 411 -20.16 -18.76 -21.26
C GLY A 411 -20.32 -20.14 -21.89
N ASN A 412 -21.42 -20.37 -22.61
CA ASN A 412 -21.74 -21.66 -23.23
C ASN A 412 -21.68 -22.86 -22.26
N ASN A 413 -22.17 -22.69 -21.03
CA ASN A 413 -22.12 -23.69 -19.94
C ASN A 413 -20.70 -24.13 -19.55
N LEU A 414 -19.68 -23.31 -19.85
CA LEU A 414 -18.31 -23.48 -19.38
C LEU A 414 -17.99 -22.39 -18.37
N ALA A 415 -17.47 -22.78 -17.22
CA ALA A 415 -16.96 -21.87 -16.21
C ALA A 415 -15.44 -21.92 -16.17
N TYR A 416 -14.84 -20.74 -16.11
CA TYR A 416 -13.41 -20.54 -16.01
C TYR A 416 -13.09 -19.81 -14.72
N PHE A 417 -12.02 -20.26 -14.07
CA PHE A 417 -11.37 -19.57 -12.97
C PHE A 417 -9.92 -19.33 -13.37
N SER A 418 -9.38 -18.18 -13.02
CA SER A 418 -7.95 -17.94 -13.13
C SER A 418 -7.44 -17.20 -11.90
N LEU A 419 -6.19 -17.48 -11.51
CA LEU A 419 -5.49 -16.78 -10.44
C LEU A 419 -4.08 -16.45 -10.93
N PHE A 420 -3.61 -15.25 -10.63
CA PHE A 420 -2.29 -14.73 -10.96
C PHE A 420 -1.72 -14.01 -9.75
N THR A 421 -0.45 -14.20 -9.45
CA THR A 421 0.25 -13.46 -8.38
C THR A 421 1.34 -12.56 -8.94
N SER A 422 1.63 -11.45 -8.25
CA SER A 422 2.76 -10.59 -8.60
C SER A 422 4.09 -11.26 -8.25
N PRO A 423 5.16 -11.09 -9.04
CA PRO A 423 6.47 -11.64 -8.72
C PRO A 423 6.96 -11.21 -7.33
N SER A 424 7.79 -12.06 -6.73
CA SER A 424 8.65 -11.69 -5.61
C SER A 424 9.65 -10.64 -6.10
N GLU A 425 9.41 -9.35 -5.83
CA GLU A 425 10.41 -8.34 -6.11
C GLU A 425 11.52 -8.43 -5.04
N ASN A 426 12.78 -8.49 -5.48
CA ASN A 426 13.92 -8.20 -4.61
C ASN A 426 13.65 -6.87 -3.90
N LYS A 427 13.98 -6.78 -2.61
CA LYS A 427 13.81 -5.64 -1.69
C LYS A 427 14.53 -4.35 -2.16
N GLU A 428 14.32 -3.91 -3.39
CA GLU A 428 14.52 -2.51 -3.73
C GLU A 428 13.40 -1.78 -3.01
N ILE A 429 13.76 -1.17 -1.89
CA ILE A 429 12.96 -0.15 -1.22
C ILE A 429 12.78 0.94 -2.28
N THR A 430 11.75 0.82 -3.10
CA THR A 430 11.32 1.92 -3.94
C THR A 430 10.88 2.99 -2.99
N ASN A 431 11.62 4.09 -3.01
CA ASN A 431 11.29 5.36 -2.42
C ASN A 431 9.77 5.64 -2.55
N LYS A 432 8.99 5.34 -1.52
CA LYS A 432 7.53 5.36 -1.54
C LYS A 432 7.03 6.49 -0.66
N LEU A 433 6.44 7.49 -1.31
CA LEU A 433 5.54 8.42 -0.63
C LEU A 433 4.23 7.69 -0.35
N GLU A 434 3.91 7.51 0.93
CA GLU A 434 2.68 6.84 1.37
C GLU A 434 2.00 7.62 2.47
N LEU A 435 0.68 7.78 2.35
CA LEU A 435 -0.15 8.37 3.41
C LEU A 435 -0.37 7.31 4.49
N VAL A 436 0.19 7.55 5.68
CA VAL A 436 0.07 6.62 6.81
C VAL A 436 -1.10 6.97 7.72
N SER A 437 -1.40 8.26 7.89
CA SER A 437 -2.59 8.66 8.64
C SER A 437 -3.11 10.03 8.24
N LYS A 438 -4.43 10.17 8.37
CA LYS A 438 -5.18 11.43 8.23
C LYS A 438 -5.98 11.66 9.51
N THR A 439 -5.96 12.88 10.04
CA THR A 439 -6.71 13.23 11.25
C THR A 439 -7.27 14.65 11.14
N LYS A 440 -8.58 14.79 11.35
CA LYS A 440 -9.25 16.07 11.50
C LYS A 440 -9.28 16.51 12.96
N HIS A 441 -9.08 17.80 13.19
CA HIS A 441 -9.14 18.44 14.50
C HIS A 441 -10.35 19.37 14.58
N SER A 442 -10.79 19.70 15.80
CA SER A 442 -11.96 20.55 16.00
C SER A 442 -11.70 22.03 15.69
N GLN A 443 -10.45 22.44 15.59
CA GLN A 443 -10.01 23.82 15.39
C GLN A 443 -8.85 23.87 14.42
N ASN A 444 -8.70 25.00 13.72
CA ASN A 444 -7.62 25.20 12.77
C ASN A 444 -6.26 25.27 13.49
N ILE A 445 -5.27 24.64 12.87
CA ILE A 445 -3.88 24.63 13.28
C ILE A 445 -3.24 25.95 12.85
N VAL A 446 -2.75 26.71 13.82
CA VAL A 446 -2.13 28.04 13.58
C VAL A 446 -0.64 28.07 13.82
N VAL A 447 -0.12 27.12 14.58
CA VAL A 447 1.32 26.94 14.78
C VAL A 447 1.76 25.69 14.05
N LYS A 448 2.82 25.84 13.25
CA LYS A 448 3.41 24.76 12.45
C LYS A 448 3.56 23.48 13.28
N PRO A 449 2.94 22.36 12.87
CA PRO A 449 3.20 21.06 13.49
C PRO A 449 4.69 20.75 13.48
N THR A 450 5.18 20.21 14.59
CA THR A 450 6.59 19.86 14.76
C THR A 450 6.69 18.40 15.16
N LEU A 451 7.52 17.64 14.43
CA LEU A 451 7.82 16.25 14.76
C LEU A 451 8.85 16.22 15.89
N VAL A 452 8.47 15.66 17.02
CA VAL A 452 9.24 15.70 18.28
C VAL A 452 9.55 14.29 18.79
N LYS A 453 10.75 14.09 19.33
CA LYS A 453 11.15 12.78 19.88
C LYS A 453 10.43 12.49 21.18
N ASN A 454 9.85 11.30 21.27
CA ASN A 454 9.37 10.70 22.50
C ASN A 454 10.52 9.95 23.19
N HIS A 455 11.06 10.50 24.28
CA HIS A 455 12.19 9.87 24.98
C HIS A 455 11.83 8.59 25.74
N ARG A 456 10.53 8.25 25.87
CA ARG A 456 10.08 7.04 26.57
C ARG A 456 9.97 5.85 25.62
N THR A 457 9.48 6.09 24.40
CA THR A 457 9.29 5.05 23.37
C THR A 457 10.40 5.06 22.31
N ASN A 458 11.21 6.11 22.24
CA ASN A 458 12.13 6.43 21.14
C ASN A 458 11.46 6.69 19.78
N ASP A 459 10.13 6.74 19.73
CA ASP A 459 9.36 7.11 18.54
C ASP A 459 9.19 8.65 18.42
N LEU A 460 8.44 9.10 17.41
CA LEU A 460 8.06 10.49 17.20
C LEU A 460 6.62 10.77 17.66
N ASN A 461 6.37 12.02 18.04
CA ASN A 461 5.05 12.59 18.28
C ASN A 461 4.91 13.88 17.46
N ILE A 462 3.69 14.37 17.30
CA ILE A 462 3.42 15.62 16.59
C ILE A 462 2.91 16.63 17.63
N ILE A 463 3.53 17.81 17.70
CA ILE A 463 3.10 18.91 18.56
C ILE A 463 2.73 20.13 17.74
N PHE A 464 1.59 20.76 18.05
CA PHE A 464 1.09 21.95 17.37
C PHE A 464 0.15 22.73 18.29
N GLN A 465 -0.21 23.96 17.90
CA GLN A 465 -1.20 24.77 18.59
C GLN A 465 -2.33 25.15 17.64
N ASP A 466 -3.56 25.13 18.14
CA ASP A 466 -4.75 25.54 17.42
C ASP A 466 -5.13 27.02 17.65
N LEU A 467 -6.18 27.47 16.95
CA LEU A 467 -6.75 28.82 17.05
C LEU A 467 -7.19 29.22 18.47
N ASP A 468 -7.57 28.24 19.32
CA ASP A 468 -8.00 28.47 20.70
C ASP A 468 -6.83 28.58 21.69
N ASN A 469 -5.60 28.64 21.16
CA ASN A 469 -4.33 28.60 21.89
C ASN A 469 -4.14 27.30 22.68
N GLU A 470 -4.76 26.20 22.26
CA GLU A 470 -4.55 24.88 22.83
C GLU A 470 -3.33 24.21 22.20
N LEU A 471 -2.30 23.97 23.00
CA LEU A 471 -1.13 23.18 22.61
C LEU A 471 -1.47 21.70 22.71
N ILE A 472 -1.37 20.98 21.61
CA ILE A 472 -1.82 19.59 21.48
C ILE A 472 -0.60 18.73 21.13
N LEU A 473 -0.46 17.59 21.80
CA LEU A 473 0.49 16.53 21.46
C LEU A 473 -0.28 15.29 21.02
N THR A 474 0.02 14.79 19.83
CA THR A 474 -0.56 13.54 19.28
C THR A 474 0.53 12.50 19.02
N ASN A 475 0.14 11.23 18.91
CA ASN A 475 1.00 10.22 18.30
C ASN A 475 1.00 10.38 16.76
N LEU A 476 1.76 9.55 16.04
CA LEU A 476 1.85 9.63 14.58
C LEU A 476 0.55 9.26 13.85
N ASN A 477 -0.37 8.53 14.51
CA ASN A 477 -1.69 8.21 13.98
C ASN A 477 -2.72 9.31 14.27
N GLY A 478 -2.28 10.46 14.79
CA GLY A 478 -3.12 11.60 15.15
C GLY A 478 -3.92 11.48 16.44
N ASN A 479 -3.81 10.37 17.17
CA ASN A 479 -4.47 10.22 18.47
C ASN A 479 -3.89 11.18 19.50
N LYS A 480 -4.75 12.00 20.11
CA LYS A 480 -4.38 12.95 21.14
C LYS A 480 -3.82 12.25 22.38
N ILE A 481 -2.59 12.61 22.76
CA ILE A 481 -1.92 12.16 23.99
C ILE A 481 -2.32 13.08 25.14
N TRP A 482 -2.19 14.40 24.95
CA TRP A 482 -2.68 15.42 25.87
C TRP A 482 -2.86 16.75 25.14
N SER A 483 -3.59 17.66 25.76
CA SER A 483 -3.68 19.04 25.30
C SER A 483 -3.69 20.02 26.48
N LYS A 484 -3.27 21.25 26.24
CA LYS A 484 -3.20 22.30 27.26
C LYS A 484 -3.40 23.68 26.66
N LYS A 485 -4.37 24.43 27.21
CA LYS A 485 -4.62 25.81 26.85
C LYS A 485 -3.56 26.77 27.42
N PHE A 486 -3.09 27.69 26.58
CA PHE A 486 -2.20 28.79 26.95
C PHE A 486 -2.92 30.13 26.77
N GLU A 487 -2.44 31.17 27.46
CA GLU A 487 -3.06 32.50 27.40
C GLU A 487 -2.85 33.24 26.07
N SER A 488 -1.88 32.82 25.26
CA SER A 488 -1.55 33.44 23.98
C SER A 488 -0.94 32.45 23.01
N SER A 489 -0.93 32.84 21.73
CA SER A 489 -0.36 32.03 20.65
C SER A 489 1.15 31.92 20.78
N ILE A 490 1.69 30.78 20.39
CA ILE A 490 3.13 30.55 20.26
C ILE A 490 3.62 31.30 19.02
N ILE A 491 4.66 32.10 19.21
CA ILE A 491 5.25 32.97 18.18
C ILE A 491 6.66 32.54 17.75
N SER A 492 7.13 31.39 18.24
CA SER A 492 8.40 30.78 17.85
C SER A 492 8.22 29.35 17.35
N ASP A 493 9.29 28.78 16.79
CA ASP A 493 9.39 27.32 16.68
C ASP A 493 9.29 26.68 18.09
N ILE A 494 8.83 25.42 18.14
CA ILE A 494 8.83 24.60 19.35
C ILE A 494 10.11 23.76 19.37
N TYR A 495 10.99 24.03 20.34
CA TYR A 495 12.28 23.34 20.47
C TYR A 495 12.21 22.23 21.53
N GLN A 496 13.00 21.17 21.36
CA GLN A 496 13.22 20.17 22.42
C GLN A 496 14.60 20.34 23.08
N ILE A 497 14.64 20.35 24.41
CA ILE A 497 15.87 20.37 25.20
C ILE A 497 15.89 19.26 26.26
N ASP A 498 17.07 18.82 26.67
CA ASP A 498 17.27 17.99 27.86
C ASP A 498 17.83 18.86 28.99
N MET A 499 16.95 19.63 29.65
CA MET A 499 17.33 20.60 30.69
C MET A 499 18.17 19.97 31.80
N TYR A 500 17.86 18.73 32.16
CA TYR A 500 18.42 18.01 33.31
C TYR A 500 19.60 17.11 32.95
N LYS A 501 19.97 17.02 31.67
CA LYS A 501 21.04 16.16 31.15
C LYS A 501 20.87 14.68 31.48
N ASN A 502 19.63 14.21 31.56
CA ASN A 502 19.29 12.83 31.96
C ASN A 502 18.51 12.07 30.89
N GLY A 503 18.42 12.61 29.67
CA GLY A 503 17.68 12.04 28.55
C GLY A 503 16.20 12.40 28.55
N ARG A 504 15.65 13.00 29.62
CA ARG A 504 14.26 13.46 29.65
C ARG A 504 14.15 14.78 28.93
N LEU A 505 13.31 14.83 27.90
CA LEU A 505 13.11 16.00 27.07
C LEU A 505 12.03 16.95 27.62
N GLN A 506 12.15 18.22 27.28
CA GLN A 506 11.18 19.29 27.53
C GLN A 506 11.00 20.12 26.26
N PHE A 507 9.81 20.69 26.09
CA PHE A 507 9.49 21.65 25.04
C PHE A 507 9.81 23.06 25.49
N VAL A 508 10.41 23.87 24.61
CA VAL A 508 10.70 25.28 24.83
C VAL A 508 10.14 26.08 23.68
N PHE A 509 9.36 27.10 24.01
CA PHE A 509 8.74 27.97 23.02
C PHE A 509 8.41 29.33 23.64
N LEU A 510 8.25 30.33 22.79
CA LEU A 510 7.93 31.69 23.16
C LEU A 510 6.48 31.99 22.78
N THR A 511 5.72 32.54 23.71
CA THR A 511 4.42 33.19 23.43
C THR A 511 4.58 34.71 23.47
N TYR A 512 3.51 35.46 23.17
CA TYR A 512 3.53 36.92 23.34
C TYR A 512 3.89 37.35 24.77
N GLU A 513 3.55 36.53 25.77
CA GLU A 513 3.68 36.91 27.18
C GLU A 513 4.87 36.25 27.90
N TYR A 514 5.24 35.01 27.56
CA TYR A 514 6.25 34.27 28.30
C TYR A 514 7.15 33.40 27.41
N LEU A 515 8.37 33.18 27.88
CA LEU A 515 9.17 32.01 27.49
C LEU A 515 8.77 30.83 28.39
N TYR A 516 8.30 29.75 27.77
CA TYR A 516 7.85 28.54 28.45
C TYR A 516 8.87 27.39 28.34
N ILE A 517 8.94 26.59 29.40
CA ILE A 517 9.52 25.25 29.36
C ILE A 517 8.50 24.27 29.93
N VAL A 518 8.08 23.31 29.11
CA VAL A 518 6.99 22.35 29.40
C VAL A 518 7.54 20.93 29.29
N ASP A 519 7.17 20.03 30.21
CA ASP A 519 7.57 18.62 30.10
C ASP A 519 6.77 17.88 29.01
N VAL A 520 7.16 16.65 28.69
CA VAL A 520 6.46 15.82 27.69
C VAL A 520 5.02 15.44 28.09
N LYS A 521 4.58 15.74 29.31
CA LYS A 521 3.22 15.50 29.81
C LYS A 521 2.36 16.78 29.81
N GLY A 522 2.89 17.91 29.33
CA GLY A 522 2.19 19.19 29.32
C GLY A 522 2.29 19.98 30.63
N ASN A 523 3.10 19.58 31.59
CA ASN A 523 3.30 20.36 32.82
C ASN A 523 4.29 21.49 32.59
N ILE A 524 3.95 22.70 33.05
CA ILE A 524 4.87 23.83 33.01
C ILE A 524 5.96 23.57 34.04
N VAL A 525 7.19 23.36 33.57
CA VAL A 525 8.38 23.16 34.41
C VAL A 525 8.89 24.51 34.89
N LYS A 526 9.03 25.46 33.96
CA LYS A 526 9.49 26.82 34.21
C LYS A 526 8.86 27.79 33.21
N LYS A 527 8.70 29.04 33.61
CA LYS A 527 8.39 30.15 32.70
C LYS A 527 9.02 31.45 33.19
N THR A 528 9.29 32.37 32.27
CA THR A 528 9.68 33.75 32.60
C THR A 528 8.91 34.71 31.71
N ALA A 529 8.49 35.85 32.27
CA ALA A 529 7.80 36.88 31.52
C ALA A 529 8.74 37.53 30.50
N ASN A 530 8.18 37.90 29.36
CA ASN A 530 8.81 38.73 28.35
C ASN A 530 9.06 40.13 28.93
N LYS A 531 10.18 40.76 28.57
CA LYS A 531 10.62 42.04 29.17
C LYS A 531 10.07 43.26 28.44
N GLU A 532 9.76 43.14 27.15
CA GLU A 532 9.26 44.25 26.36
C GLU A 532 7.86 43.94 25.80
N ASN A 533 6.99 44.94 25.84
CA ASN A 533 5.70 44.90 25.15
C ASN A 533 5.89 45.28 23.67
N THR A 534 6.43 44.34 22.89
CA THR A 534 6.69 44.48 21.45
C THR A 534 6.17 43.28 20.70
N SER A 535 5.72 43.49 19.46
CA SER A 535 5.31 42.43 18.54
C SER A 535 6.49 41.71 17.88
N LYS A 536 7.69 42.31 17.91
CA LYS A 536 8.92 41.74 17.35
C LYS A 536 9.65 40.93 18.41
N LYS A 537 9.30 39.65 18.51
CA LYS A 537 9.84 38.70 19.49
C LYS A 537 10.33 37.45 18.78
N TYR A 538 11.52 36.98 19.17
CA TYR A 538 12.14 35.81 18.57
C TYR A 538 12.81 34.94 19.63
N LEU A 539 12.84 33.62 19.38
CA LEU A 539 13.52 32.65 20.22
C LEU A 539 14.51 31.84 19.40
N SER A 540 15.75 31.80 19.88
CA SER A 540 16.80 30.90 19.39
C SER A 540 17.30 30.00 20.53
N VAL A 541 17.61 28.75 20.21
CA VAL A 541 18.13 27.76 21.16
C VAL A 541 19.46 27.23 20.66
N PHE A 542 20.53 27.41 21.44
CA PHE A 542 21.88 26.97 21.08
C PHE A 542 22.41 25.93 22.06
N ASP A 543 23.07 24.89 21.55
CA ASP A 543 23.92 23.97 22.34
C ASP A 543 25.31 23.92 21.70
N TYR A 544 26.14 24.91 22.03
CA TYR A 544 27.40 25.17 21.31
C TYR A 544 28.33 23.97 21.21
N ASP A 545 28.48 23.24 22.32
CA ASP A 545 29.44 22.14 22.46
C ASP A 545 28.74 20.77 22.52
N LYS A 546 27.45 20.70 22.14
CA LYS A 546 26.62 19.48 22.16
C LYS A 546 26.62 18.75 23.51
N ASN A 547 26.78 19.51 24.60
CA ASN A 547 26.87 18.99 25.97
C ASN A 547 25.66 19.41 26.82
N LYS A 548 24.56 19.76 26.14
CA LYS A 548 23.27 20.12 26.73
C LYS A 548 23.37 21.35 27.63
N ASN A 549 24.35 22.22 27.38
CA ASN A 549 24.45 23.53 28.03
C ASN A 549 23.72 24.57 27.20
N TYR A 550 22.39 24.48 27.19
CA TYR A 550 21.56 25.29 26.33
C TYR A 550 21.70 26.79 26.61
N ARG A 551 21.60 27.58 25.56
CA ARG A 551 21.42 29.03 25.58
C ARG A 551 20.09 29.35 24.91
N LEU A 552 19.15 29.86 25.71
CA LEU A 552 17.83 30.28 25.24
C LEU A 552 17.89 31.79 25.04
N VAL A 553 17.93 32.23 23.79
CA VAL A 553 18.08 33.64 23.42
C VAL A 553 16.73 34.19 23.03
N VAL A 554 16.20 35.07 23.87
CA VAL A 554 14.97 35.82 23.62
C VAL A 554 15.34 37.21 23.14
N GLN A 555 14.87 37.57 21.95
CA GLN A 555 15.08 38.88 21.35
C GLN A 555 13.74 39.62 21.34
N GLU A 556 13.71 40.82 21.90
CA GLU A 556 12.48 41.61 22.03
C GLU A 556 12.79 43.04 21.60
N GLY A 557 12.31 43.45 20.44
CA GLY A 557 12.55 44.80 19.91
C GLY A 557 14.04 45.09 19.72
N LYS A 558 14.68 45.73 20.70
CA LYS A 558 16.12 46.05 20.69
C LYS A 558 16.93 45.34 21.78
N THR A 559 16.29 44.52 22.61
CA THR A 559 16.96 43.81 23.69
C THR A 559 17.16 42.34 23.35
N VAL A 560 18.26 41.80 23.89
CA VAL A 560 18.63 40.40 23.76
C VAL A 560 18.88 39.85 25.15
N SER A 561 18.06 38.89 25.56
CA SER A 561 18.18 38.18 26.83
C SER A 561 18.63 36.74 26.57
N MET A 562 19.80 36.37 27.07
CA MET A 562 20.30 35.00 27.01
C MET A 562 20.12 34.32 28.37
N TYR A 563 19.37 33.23 28.37
CA TYR A 563 19.11 32.39 29.54
C TYR A 563 19.80 31.03 29.42
N ASP A 564 20.13 30.43 30.56
CA ASP A 564 20.46 29.00 30.62
C ASP A 564 19.20 28.13 30.68
N SER A 565 19.37 26.81 30.75
CA SER A 565 18.25 25.87 30.84
C SER A 565 17.43 26.03 32.13
N LYS A 566 17.93 26.71 33.16
CA LYS A 566 17.19 27.00 34.40
C LYS A 566 16.41 28.32 34.34
N LEU A 567 16.41 29.00 33.19
CA LEU A 567 15.93 30.37 32.96
C LEU A 567 16.73 31.43 33.75
N SER A 568 17.98 31.15 34.11
CA SER A 568 18.87 32.13 34.73
C SER A 568 19.64 32.93 33.67
N VAL A 569 19.81 34.23 33.87
CA VAL A 569 20.51 35.11 32.91
C VAL A 569 21.99 34.73 32.81
N VAL A 570 22.47 34.55 31.58
CA VAL A 570 23.87 34.25 31.27
C VAL A 570 24.69 35.55 31.25
N LYS A 571 25.31 35.89 32.38
CA LYS A 571 26.06 37.14 32.57
C LYS A 571 27.25 37.35 31.62
N GLY A 572 27.76 36.28 30.99
CA GLY A 572 28.92 36.34 30.10
C GLY A 572 28.64 36.87 28.69
N TYR A 573 27.37 37.02 28.31
CA TYR A 573 26.97 37.52 27.00
C TYR A 573 26.81 39.04 27.02
N LYS A 574 27.55 39.76 26.16
CA LYS A 574 27.67 41.23 26.21
C LYS A 574 26.76 42.00 25.25
N ALA A 575 26.31 41.38 24.16
CA ALA A 575 25.45 42.03 23.15
C ALA A 575 23.97 41.99 23.56
N THR A 576 23.64 42.53 24.72
CA THR A 576 22.29 42.47 25.32
C THR A 576 21.34 43.57 24.84
N ARG A 577 21.85 44.58 24.12
CA ARG A 577 21.05 45.67 23.56
C ARG A 577 21.65 46.15 22.23
N SER A 578 20.82 46.28 21.21
CA SER A 578 21.19 46.80 19.90
C SER A 578 20.76 48.26 19.72
N LYS A 579 21.41 48.98 18.81
CA LYS A 579 20.99 50.33 18.39
C LYS A 579 19.75 50.29 17.48
N LYS A 580 19.64 49.22 16.69
CA LYS A 580 18.63 48.98 15.66
C LYS A 580 17.63 47.92 16.13
N THR A 581 16.38 48.00 15.67
CA THR A 581 15.35 47.00 15.95
C THR A 581 15.72 45.69 15.28
N ILE A 582 15.54 44.59 16.00
CA ILE A 582 15.80 43.23 15.56
C ILE A 582 14.71 42.77 14.61
N ALA A 583 15.09 42.15 13.49
CA ALA A 583 14.16 41.73 12.44
C ALA A 583 13.95 40.21 12.32
N ASN A 584 14.84 39.40 12.91
CA ASN A 584 14.75 37.94 12.82
C ASN A 584 15.43 37.27 14.03
N LYS A 585 15.13 35.99 14.21
CA LYS A 585 15.81 35.14 15.21
C LYS A 585 17.31 35.11 14.97
N MET A 586 18.07 35.02 16.05
CA MET A 586 19.52 34.92 15.98
C MET A 586 19.94 33.54 15.47
N ASP A 587 20.79 33.50 14.45
CA ASP A 587 21.35 32.24 13.97
C ASP A 587 22.65 31.90 14.68
N HIS A 588 22.92 30.61 14.84
CA HIS A 588 24.21 30.10 15.30
C HIS A 588 24.81 29.20 14.23
N ILE A 589 26.00 29.58 13.76
CA ILE A 589 26.78 28.79 12.82
C ILE A 589 28.12 28.45 13.47
N ARG A 590 28.51 27.17 13.37
CA ARG A 590 29.84 26.70 13.76
C ARG A 590 30.67 26.31 12.55
N ILE A 591 31.78 27.02 12.35
CA ILE A 591 32.78 26.73 11.33
C ILE A 591 34.08 26.40 12.05
N LEU A 592 34.58 25.18 11.83
CA LEU A 592 35.72 24.63 12.57
C LEU A 592 35.50 24.74 14.09
N ASN A 593 36.38 25.46 14.79
CA ASN A 593 36.32 25.71 16.23
C ASN A 593 35.73 27.08 16.61
N LYS A 594 35.17 27.83 15.65
CA LYS A 594 34.62 29.18 15.87
C LYS A 594 33.09 29.17 15.80
N ASP A 595 32.47 29.88 16.75
CA ASP A 595 31.03 30.16 16.77
C ASP A 595 30.76 31.56 16.24
N PHE A 596 29.76 31.64 15.37
CA PHE A 596 29.25 32.85 14.75
C PHE A 596 27.77 32.97 15.14
N LEU A 597 27.44 34.02 15.88
CA LEU A 597 26.07 34.38 16.22
C LEU A 597 25.64 35.54 15.33
N ILE A 598 24.62 35.35 14.49
CA ILE A 598 24.22 36.33 13.49
C ILE A 598 22.95 37.02 13.95
N GLN A 599 23.03 38.34 14.11
CA GLN A 599 21.92 39.20 14.52
C GLN A 599 21.47 40.08 13.36
N TYR A 600 20.21 39.97 12.98
CA TYR A 600 19.60 40.73 11.88
C TYR A 600 18.80 41.93 12.38
N TYR A 601 18.74 43.00 11.58
CA TYR A 601 18.03 44.23 11.90
C TYR A 601 17.09 44.68 10.78
N GLU A 602 16.10 45.52 11.11
CA GLU A 602 15.03 45.94 10.18
C GLU A 602 15.53 46.75 8.97
N ASP A 603 16.69 47.40 9.08
CA ASP A 603 17.33 48.10 7.96
C ASP A 603 18.15 47.18 7.05
N LYS A 604 17.92 45.86 7.18
CA LYS A 604 18.59 44.77 6.47
C LYS A 604 20.10 44.70 6.65
N THR A 605 20.64 45.37 7.67
CA THR A 605 22.02 45.10 8.12
C THR A 605 22.05 43.96 9.12
N PHE A 606 23.22 43.39 9.35
CA PHE A 606 23.41 42.34 10.37
C PHE A 606 24.76 42.48 11.07
N THR A 607 24.90 41.85 12.23
CA THR A 607 26.17 41.78 12.97
C THR A 607 26.52 40.33 13.28
N ILE A 608 27.80 40.00 13.15
CA ILE A 608 28.33 38.67 13.45
C ILE A 608 29.09 38.76 14.78
N TYR A 609 28.56 38.11 15.81
CA TYR A 609 29.17 38.04 17.14
C TYR A 609 29.85 36.69 17.41
N ASP A 610 30.75 36.67 18.38
CA ASP A 610 31.17 35.44 19.05
C ASP A 610 30.17 35.00 20.14
N ARG A 611 30.40 33.81 20.73
CA ARG A 611 29.57 33.27 21.82
C ARG A 611 29.46 34.16 23.07
N ARG A 612 30.30 35.19 23.21
CA ARG A 612 30.29 36.16 24.32
C ARG A 612 29.64 37.49 23.91
N GLY A 613 29.09 37.60 22.70
CA GLY A 613 28.47 38.83 22.19
C GLY A 613 29.49 39.92 21.81
N ARG A 614 30.73 39.55 21.49
CA ARG A 614 31.72 40.49 20.93
C ARG A 614 31.68 40.40 19.42
N GLU A 615 31.77 41.52 18.72
CA GLU A 615 31.82 41.52 17.25
C GLU A 615 33.02 40.69 16.78
N ARG A 616 32.73 39.70 15.90
CA ARG A 616 33.70 38.72 15.42
C ARG A 616 34.23 39.08 14.04
N ILE A 617 33.36 39.56 13.15
CA ILE A 617 33.71 40.05 11.81
C ILE A 617 33.08 41.42 11.64
N LYS A 618 33.89 42.40 11.25
CA LYS A 618 33.40 43.73 10.88
C LYS A 618 32.94 43.68 9.43
N LEU A 619 31.67 44.00 9.20
CA LEU A 619 31.07 44.00 7.87
C LEU A 619 31.09 45.41 7.26
N PRO A 620 31.18 45.54 5.92
CA PRO A 620 30.94 46.80 5.22
C PRO A 620 29.56 47.37 5.58
N LYS A 621 29.43 48.70 5.60
CA LYS A 621 28.17 49.36 5.99
C LYS A 621 27.08 49.18 4.94
N GLU A 622 27.50 49.01 3.69
CA GLU A 622 26.68 48.90 2.49
C GLU A 622 26.16 47.47 2.32
N LEU A 623 26.80 46.47 2.94
CA LEU A 623 26.38 45.07 2.86
C LEU A 623 25.06 44.88 3.60
N LYS A 624 24.03 44.53 2.85
CA LYS A 624 22.70 44.21 3.36
C LYS A 624 22.29 42.80 2.98
N TYR A 625 21.49 42.19 3.84
CA TYR A 625 21.00 40.83 3.64
C TYR A 625 19.62 40.85 2.98
N GLN A 626 19.40 39.89 2.09
CA GLN A 626 18.09 39.53 1.56
C GLN A 626 17.63 38.16 2.12
N SER A 627 18.58 37.26 2.43
CA SER A 627 18.34 36.00 3.15
C SER A 627 19.00 35.99 4.54
N THR A 628 18.66 35.00 5.37
CA THR A 628 19.53 34.65 6.51
C THR A 628 20.89 34.15 6.03
N VAL A 629 21.86 34.12 6.94
CA VAL A 629 23.20 33.59 6.71
C VAL A 629 23.20 32.08 6.95
N PHE A 630 23.81 31.35 6.03
CA PHE A 630 23.98 29.90 6.08
C PHE A 630 25.46 29.52 6.09
N LYS A 631 25.72 28.24 6.37
CA LYS A 631 27.06 27.65 6.21
C LYS A 631 27.12 26.86 4.92
N HIS A 632 28.11 27.16 4.08
CA HIS A 632 28.44 26.39 2.89
C HIS A 632 29.96 26.23 2.75
N ASN A 633 30.47 25.00 2.66
CA ASN A 633 31.89 24.70 2.46
C ASN A 633 32.83 25.51 3.40
N ASN A 634 32.52 25.52 4.70
CA ASN A 634 33.24 26.28 5.74
C ASN A 634 33.29 27.81 5.56
N LYS A 635 32.42 28.38 4.75
CA LYS A 635 32.18 29.83 4.65
C LYS A 635 30.76 30.16 5.08
N LEU A 636 30.55 31.43 5.43
CA LEU A 636 29.20 31.98 5.56
C LEU A 636 28.72 32.37 4.16
N ILE A 637 27.46 32.07 3.85
CA ILE A 637 26.83 32.39 2.56
C ILE A 637 25.46 33.04 2.80
N LEU A 638 25.12 34.05 2.01
CA LEU A 638 23.81 34.70 2.03
C LEU A 638 23.50 35.29 0.66
N GLN A 639 22.22 35.61 0.45
CA GLN A 639 21.78 36.46 -0.65
C GLN A 639 21.90 37.93 -0.22
N GLY A 640 22.57 38.75 -1.05
CA GLY A 640 22.64 40.20 -0.90
C GLY A 640 21.44 40.92 -1.52
N GLU A 641 21.28 42.22 -1.26
CA GLU A 641 20.21 43.03 -1.87
C GLU A 641 20.42 43.27 -3.37
N ASP A 642 21.66 43.28 -3.87
CA ASP A 642 21.95 43.63 -5.26
C ASP A 642 21.89 42.40 -6.20
N ASN A 643 21.00 41.46 -5.90
CA ASN A 643 20.82 40.19 -6.61
C ASN A 643 22.12 39.37 -6.75
N GLU A 644 22.85 39.23 -5.65
CA GLU A 644 24.09 38.47 -5.60
C GLU A 644 24.12 37.42 -4.49
N ILE A 645 25.06 36.49 -4.62
CA ILE A 645 25.45 35.58 -3.54
C ILE A 645 26.73 36.15 -2.90
N VAL A 646 26.63 36.47 -1.61
CA VAL A 646 27.73 36.96 -0.80
C VAL A 646 28.32 35.80 -0.01
N ARG A 647 29.64 35.65 -0.05
CA ARG A 647 30.38 34.67 0.77
C ARG A 647 31.37 35.39 1.67
N ILE A 648 31.35 35.04 2.95
CA ILE A 648 32.22 35.62 3.97
C ILE A 648 33.06 34.50 4.57
N ASP A 649 34.38 34.63 4.47
CA ASP A 649 35.33 33.71 5.07
C ASP A 649 35.49 33.95 6.59
N ILE A 650 36.02 32.97 7.31
CA ILE A 650 36.34 33.06 8.74
C ILE A 650 37.41 34.11 9.08
N SER A 651 38.16 34.59 8.07
CA SER A 651 39.09 35.72 8.16
C SER A 651 38.39 37.08 8.09
N GLY A 652 37.16 37.12 7.55
CA GLY A 652 36.42 38.34 7.24
C GLY A 652 36.53 38.79 5.78
N GLU A 653 37.27 38.08 4.93
CA GLU A 653 37.27 38.33 3.49
C GLU A 653 35.87 38.07 2.90
N ILE A 654 35.40 38.98 2.03
CA ILE A 654 34.07 38.94 1.43
C ILE A 654 34.20 38.87 -0.08
N SER A 655 33.50 37.93 -0.71
CA SER A 655 33.37 37.83 -2.16
C SER A 655 31.91 37.97 -2.58
N TYR A 656 31.67 38.68 -3.67
CA TYR A 656 30.36 38.93 -4.26
C TYR A 656 30.26 38.21 -5.59
N GLN A 657 29.19 37.45 -5.79
CA GLN A 657 28.91 36.76 -7.05
C GLN A 657 27.53 37.20 -7.56
N PRO A 658 27.47 38.14 -8.52
CA PRO A 658 26.23 38.54 -9.16
C PRO A 658 25.51 37.35 -9.79
N TYR A 659 24.18 37.36 -9.77
CA TYR A 659 23.35 36.34 -10.41
C TYR A 659 22.53 36.96 -11.54
N ASN A 660 22.45 36.26 -12.68
CA ASN A 660 21.76 36.79 -13.86
C ASN A 660 20.23 36.67 -13.74
N GLU A 661 19.74 35.57 -13.16
CA GLU A 661 18.32 35.39 -12.86
C GLU A 661 17.96 36.09 -11.53
N ASN A 662 16.70 36.42 -11.35
CA ASN A 662 16.21 36.97 -10.08
C ASN A 662 16.29 35.90 -8.98
N LEU A 663 17.08 36.14 -7.95
CA LEU A 663 17.17 35.28 -6.78
C LEU A 663 15.97 35.55 -5.85
N ILE A 664 15.07 34.57 -5.74
CA ILE A 664 13.95 34.64 -4.80
C ILE A 664 14.37 34.12 -3.41
N GLY A 665 15.21 33.08 -3.38
CA GLY A 665 15.63 32.48 -2.13
C GLY A 665 16.92 31.70 -2.23
N LEU A 666 17.61 31.60 -1.09
CA LEU A 666 18.81 30.81 -0.88
C LEU A 666 18.69 30.07 0.44
N VAL A 667 19.05 28.79 0.44
CA VAL A 667 19.26 28.01 1.66
C VAL A 667 20.53 27.17 1.50
N SER A 668 21.25 26.95 2.59
CA SER A 668 22.38 26.04 2.57
C SER A 668 22.58 25.35 3.91
N LYS A 669 23.01 24.09 3.86
CA LYS A 669 23.35 23.27 5.01
C LYS A 669 24.52 22.37 4.67
N GLN A 670 25.65 22.60 5.32
CA GLN A 670 26.90 21.88 5.08
C GLN A 670 27.41 22.09 3.65
N ASP A 671 27.22 21.10 2.77
CA ASP A 671 27.74 21.10 1.41
C ASP A 671 26.58 21.17 0.38
N ILE A 672 25.33 21.16 0.86
CA ILE A 672 24.13 21.35 0.04
C ILE A 672 23.80 22.84 0.01
N SER A 673 23.60 23.37 -1.19
CA SER A 673 23.04 24.70 -1.45
C SER A 673 21.84 24.57 -2.38
N ALA A 674 20.77 25.30 -2.09
CA ALA A 674 19.63 25.40 -2.97
C ALA A 674 19.27 26.85 -3.21
N ILE A 675 19.15 27.20 -4.49
CA ILE A 675 18.78 28.52 -4.98
C ILE A 675 17.40 28.40 -5.62
N HIS A 676 16.53 29.36 -5.33
CA HIS A 676 15.22 29.49 -5.94
C HIS A 676 15.20 30.75 -6.82
N THR A 677 14.84 30.58 -8.08
CA THR A 677 14.59 31.67 -9.04
C THR A 677 13.13 31.62 -9.50
N ASP A 678 12.70 32.56 -10.34
CA ASP A 678 11.28 32.67 -10.76
C ASP A 678 10.69 31.39 -11.39
N SER A 679 11.53 30.51 -11.95
CA SER A 679 11.09 29.29 -12.65
C SER A 679 11.90 28.04 -12.31
N LYS A 680 12.86 28.11 -11.39
CA LYS A 680 13.77 26.99 -11.11
C LYS A 680 14.14 26.86 -9.63
N ILE A 681 14.37 25.61 -9.23
CA ILE A 681 15.16 25.25 -8.05
C ILE A 681 16.49 24.68 -8.53
N ILE A 682 17.57 25.28 -8.08
CA ILE A 682 18.93 24.86 -8.42
C ILE A 682 19.55 24.29 -7.16
N VAL A 683 19.75 22.97 -7.12
CA VAL A 683 20.40 22.28 -6.00
C VAL A 683 21.84 21.99 -6.41
N ASN A 684 22.79 22.68 -5.78
CA ASN A 684 24.19 22.69 -6.15
C ASN A 684 24.41 23.09 -7.62
N GLN A 685 24.48 22.12 -8.54
CA GLN A 685 24.65 22.33 -9.98
C GLN A 685 23.48 21.80 -10.81
N ASN A 686 22.52 21.13 -10.18
CA ASN A 686 21.38 20.52 -10.87
C ASN A 686 20.19 21.48 -10.86
N GLU A 687 19.64 21.75 -12.03
CA GLU A 687 18.49 22.64 -12.22
C GLU A 687 17.20 21.83 -12.36
N PHE A 688 16.16 22.25 -11.64
CA PHE A 688 14.83 21.68 -11.70
C PHE A 688 13.81 22.78 -12.00
N ASN A 689 13.05 22.63 -13.07
CA ASN A 689 11.99 23.58 -13.42
C ASN A 689 10.82 23.46 -12.43
N ILE A 690 10.26 24.60 -12.04
CA ILE A 690 9.04 24.73 -11.26
C ILE A 690 8.10 25.75 -11.94
N PRO A 691 6.77 25.64 -11.77
CA PRO A 691 5.84 26.64 -12.28
C PRO A 691 6.10 28.03 -11.65
N TYR A 692 5.74 29.10 -12.35
CA TYR A 692 5.71 30.44 -11.74
C TYR A 692 4.67 30.48 -10.61
N GLY A 693 4.99 31.17 -9.52
CA GLY A 693 4.09 31.32 -8.38
C GLY A 693 4.77 31.96 -7.17
N ASN A 694 3.98 32.21 -6.14
CA ASN A 694 4.47 32.67 -4.85
C ASN A 694 4.90 31.47 -3.99
N TYR A 695 6.20 31.37 -3.69
CA TYR A 695 6.74 30.25 -2.92
C TYR A 695 7.27 30.67 -1.56
N THR A 696 7.23 29.73 -0.61
CA THR A 696 8.03 29.81 0.62
C THR A 696 9.53 29.77 0.29
N THR A 697 10.39 30.28 1.17
CA THR A 697 11.84 30.01 1.08
C THR A 697 12.11 28.48 1.14
N PRO A 698 12.99 27.92 0.29
CA PRO A 698 13.32 26.51 0.35
C PRO A 698 13.87 26.10 1.72
N LYS A 699 13.60 24.86 2.12
CA LYS A 699 14.12 24.26 3.36
C LYS A 699 14.91 23.00 3.04
N ILE A 700 15.98 22.76 3.81
CA ILE A 700 16.81 21.55 3.70
C ILE A 700 16.55 20.65 4.90
N HIS A 701 16.08 19.43 4.64
CA HIS A 701 16.01 18.34 5.62
C HIS A 701 16.84 17.16 5.13
N GLN A 702 17.90 16.83 5.86
CA GLN A 702 18.93 15.88 5.41
C GLN A 702 19.41 16.22 3.98
N ASN A 703 19.07 15.38 3.00
CA ASN A 703 19.42 15.52 1.58
C ASN A 703 18.23 15.96 0.71
N TYR A 704 17.08 16.26 1.33
CA TYR A 704 15.89 16.75 0.65
C TYR A 704 15.77 18.26 0.74
N ILE A 705 15.31 18.85 -0.35
CA ILE A 705 15.03 20.27 -0.50
C ILE A 705 13.53 20.40 -0.75
N SER A 706 12.83 21.09 0.14
CA SER A 706 11.39 21.29 0.03
C SER A 706 11.04 22.74 -0.23
N ILE A 707 10.04 22.99 -1.08
CA ILE A 707 9.50 24.34 -1.32
C ILE A 707 7.98 24.25 -1.54
N LEU A 708 7.22 25.15 -0.92
CA LEU A 708 5.75 25.19 -1.03
C LEU A 708 5.31 26.36 -1.90
N ASN A 709 4.53 26.09 -2.94
CA ASN A 709 3.79 27.10 -3.69
C ASN A 709 2.55 27.49 -2.86
N LEU A 710 2.46 28.74 -2.43
CA LEU A 710 1.38 29.26 -1.60
C LEU A 710 0.09 29.52 -2.39
N ASP A 711 0.20 29.73 -3.71
CA ASP A 711 -0.96 29.99 -4.58
C ASP A 711 -1.69 28.68 -4.89
N THR A 712 -0.94 27.63 -5.26
CA THR A 712 -1.48 26.31 -5.60
C THR A 712 -1.55 25.34 -4.43
N LYS A 713 -0.94 25.69 -3.28
CA LYS A 713 -0.79 24.84 -2.09
C LYS A 713 -0.02 23.54 -2.37
N GLU A 714 0.90 23.59 -3.33
CA GLU A 714 1.70 22.44 -3.77
C GLU A 714 3.08 22.46 -3.10
N LEU A 715 3.33 21.49 -2.23
CA LEU A 715 4.64 21.22 -1.66
C LEU A 715 5.44 20.39 -2.64
N TYR A 716 6.57 20.90 -3.11
CA TYR A 716 7.54 20.21 -3.96
C TYR A 716 8.70 19.67 -3.11
N LEU A 717 9.27 18.55 -3.54
CA LEU A 717 10.43 17.93 -2.91
C LEU A 717 11.46 17.53 -3.97
N PHE A 718 12.73 17.81 -3.68
CA PHE A 718 13.88 17.51 -4.52
C PHE A 718 14.95 16.81 -3.69
N SER A 719 15.72 15.94 -4.34
CA SER A 719 17.05 15.52 -3.87
C SER A 719 18.11 16.35 -4.59
N GLU A 720 19.38 16.08 -4.32
CA GLU A 720 20.48 16.68 -5.08
C GLU A 720 20.40 16.39 -6.59
N SER A 721 19.90 15.22 -7.01
CA SER A 721 19.99 14.77 -8.41
C SER A 721 18.65 14.68 -9.14
N LYS A 722 17.52 14.64 -8.43
CA LYS A 722 16.19 14.49 -9.03
C LYS A 722 15.10 15.20 -8.24
N LYS A 723 14.04 15.62 -8.94
CA LYS A 723 12.72 15.85 -8.33
C LYS A 723 12.21 14.52 -7.78
N ILE A 724 11.69 14.54 -6.55
CA ILE A 724 11.15 13.33 -5.92
C ILE A 724 9.84 12.97 -6.60
N GLU A 725 9.67 11.69 -6.94
CA GLU A 725 8.45 11.16 -7.53
C GLU A 725 7.27 11.35 -6.57
N ARG A 726 6.04 11.45 -7.10
CA ARG A 726 4.80 11.70 -6.34
C ARG A 726 4.73 13.07 -5.63
N PHE A 727 5.70 13.96 -5.88
CA PHE A 727 5.59 15.37 -5.56
C PHE A 727 5.28 16.20 -6.83
N PRO A 728 4.50 17.29 -6.72
CA PRO A 728 4.08 17.90 -5.46
C PRO A 728 2.89 17.20 -4.78
N ILE A 729 2.76 17.44 -3.47
CA ILE A 729 1.56 17.10 -2.69
C ILE A 729 0.92 18.35 -2.11
N PHE A 730 -0.36 18.26 -1.78
CA PHE A 730 -1.06 19.38 -1.16
C PHE A 730 -0.59 19.64 0.29
N SER A 731 -0.31 20.89 0.61
CA SER A 731 -0.11 21.40 1.98
C SER A 731 -0.64 22.83 2.05
N SER A 732 -1.54 23.12 2.99
CA SER A 732 -2.13 24.47 3.08
C SER A 732 -1.08 25.53 3.34
N ASN A 733 -0.25 25.35 4.37
CA ASN A 733 0.76 26.33 4.79
C ASN A 733 1.90 25.73 5.63
N PHE A 734 1.65 24.62 6.32
CA PHE A 734 2.59 24.07 7.29
C PHE A 734 2.98 22.63 6.97
N TYR A 735 4.27 22.37 7.12
CA TYR A 735 4.84 21.04 7.02
C TYR A 735 6.13 20.96 7.85
N ASP A 736 6.47 19.75 8.28
CA ASP A 736 7.70 19.44 8.99
C ASP A 736 8.21 18.05 8.65
N PHE A 737 9.52 17.90 8.57
CA PHE A 737 10.18 16.65 8.26
C PHE A 737 10.93 16.13 9.48
N SER A 738 11.02 14.81 9.62
CA SER A 738 11.89 14.14 10.60
C SER A 738 12.41 12.83 10.05
N THR A 739 13.03 12.03 10.92
CA THR A 739 13.57 10.72 10.57
C THR A 739 13.21 9.72 11.65
N ARG A 740 12.65 8.59 11.24
CA ARG A 740 12.20 7.49 12.09
C ARG A 740 12.83 6.21 11.56
N GLU A 741 13.66 5.54 12.36
CA GLU A 741 14.28 4.26 11.99
C GLU A 741 14.96 4.22 10.60
N LYS A 742 15.57 5.36 10.19
CA LYS A 742 16.21 5.64 8.88
C LYS A 742 15.26 6.06 7.74
N GLN A 743 13.96 5.93 7.91
CA GLN A 743 12.96 6.45 6.98
C GLN A 743 12.72 7.94 7.21
N THR A 744 12.61 8.71 6.12
CA THR A 744 12.18 10.11 6.22
C THR A 744 10.67 10.16 6.36
N VAL A 745 10.20 11.02 7.27
CA VAL A 745 8.77 11.16 7.54
C VAL A 745 8.38 12.62 7.45
N LEU A 746 7.16 12.87 7.02
CA LEU A 746 6.64 14.19 6.72
C LEU A 746 5.27 14.35 7.36
N VAL A 747 5.11 15.41 8.15
CA VAL A 747 3.79 15.87 8.57
C VAL A 747 3.43 17.12 7.79
N VAL A 748 2.23 17.18 7.23
CA VAL A 748 1.69 18.37 6.58
C VAL A 748 0.34 18.72 7.17
N VAL A 749 0.03 20.01 7.20
CA VAL A 749 -1.34 20.48 7.38
C VAL A 749 -1.99 20.46 6.00
N GLY A 750 -2.98 19.59 5.83
CA GLY A 750 -3.80 19.48 4.63
C GLY A 750 -4.71 20.70 4.55
N ASP A 751 -6.01 20.52 4.82
CA ASP A 751 -6.86 21.64 5.21
C ASP A 751 -6.46 22.21 6.58
N GLN A 752 -6.96 23.40 6.93
CA GLN A 752 -6.45 24.15 8.10
C GLN A 752 -6.61 23.40 9.44
N ASP A 753 -7.55 22.46 9.52
CA ASP A 753 -7.86 21.60 10.66
C ASP A 753 -7.43 20.14 10.44
N GLU A 754 -6.75 19.83 9.34
CA GLU A 754 -6.40 18.46 8.93
C GLU A 754 -4.88 18.24 9.02
N LEU A 755 -4.50 17.20 9.77
CA LEU A 755 -3.13 16.70 9.85
C LEU A 755 -2.97 15.44 9.02
N LEU A 756 -1.97 15.46 8.14
CA LEU A 756 -1.61 14.33 7.30
C LEU A 756 -0.18 13.91 7.61
N TYR A 757 0.03 12.61 7.80
CA TYR A 757 1.32 12.02 8.09
C TYR A 757 1.70 11.06 6.98
N TYR A 758 2.86 11.31 6.37
CA TYR A 758 3.42 10.57 5.26
C TYR A 758 4.77 9.95 5.64
N THR A 759 5.03 8.77 5.09
CA THR A 759 6.40 8.28 4.93
C THR A 759 6.93 8.75 3.58
N VAL A 760 8.19 9.15 3.55
CA VAL A 760 8.91 9.63 2.37
C VAL A 760 10.19 8.82 2.33
N ASP A 761 10.15 7.66 1.69
CA ASP A 761 11.41 7.09 1.20
C ASP A 761 11.62 7.58 -0.22
#